data_AF-A0A7S0NEV7-F1
#
_entry.id   AF-A0A7S0NEV7-F1
#
_cell.length_a   1.000
_cell.length_b   1.000
_cell.length_c   1.000
_cell.angle_alpha   90.00
_cell.angle_beta   90.00
_cell.angle_gamma   90.00
#
_symmetry.space_group_name_H-M   'P 1'
#
loop_
_entity.id
_entity.type
_entity.pdbx_description
1 polymer ?
#
loop_
_entity_poly.entity_id
_entity_poly.type
_entity_poly.pdbx_seq_one_letter_code
_entity_poly.pdbx_strand_id
1 'polypeptide(L)'
;QLQETRCSRTHAFCRQMWQIAFVVAVLASIFLLRLYAEKGTPVAIMIPVLISWSLGFFFFLVLPFDLEYALCRKCRENRPPEECACLAGAGGMGIEQLKDLIPAAYTVTMLLGYLMNDLLREYVASGEFTRRGKWLAALREAAMFYVPALLIGMGFVVYMMIHTELTSEKDGFLTGLANTKVLGRAMVNTLGLIILVGFLGYGLVEVPRSLWNKGDVAGQLRYLQFKVAVQSEELQSARRKLEETLELVHSTDAQLKEEARAASTQSFTRMQKHMTTMLSLCSKTTLSWVRQPSDPNLEAAAAAAAARQAELAPISHKGLVKLHTRLKKAITNEKVARGMYENYILRGMRHQQASEAGAQAVREGSGGSMGMPAASEQGGPAATEQAEDHLLACPLLAKHAPLAFRATSVLCLGISVLIIFCEGTIILTGCPLFLHPSPLFHLFRYLGDGGGGVLVLALLYVPMIYCAFCTYFAMFRMKLCDFYALHPHHSDAGSLLFNATYACRFGPALCFNMLKLLEASVILDADDQTCSTSDAEGQSDVGQSAPIRTFFSQTMFANMDKLPDFISSGDNKSSFTFNNYAPLLIVILCGCTYLNLFSNLASCCMRCVPCINAQSNSFSFDEDFSDTRIDHGAQILTRERQAMAEGSPLGANLQLLSGATSDGEEASRVSARQAPSSASRNLNRWNHLQDEHL
;
A
#
# COMPACT_ATOMS: atom_id res chain seq x y z
N GLN A 1 -25.69 -33.82 -32.56
CA GLN A 1 -26.00 -34.07 -31.14
C GLN A 1 -24.79 -34.04 -30.18
N LEU A 2 -23.78 -34.92 -30.25
CA LEU A 2 -22.59 -34.86 -29.34
C LEU A 2 -21.71 -33.61 -29.58
N GLN A 3 -21.59 -33.15 -30.82
CA GLN A 3 -20.93 -31.88 -31.17
C GLN A 3 -21.76 -30.65 -30.76
N GLU A 4 -23.09 -30.69 -30.93
CA GLU A 4 -24.00 -29.61 -30.49
C GLU A 4 -24.09 -29.48 -28.97
N THR A 5 -24.02 -30.58 -28.22
CA THR A 5 -23.99 -30.54 -26.74
C THR A 5 -22.64 -30.09 -26.19
N ARG A 6 -21.52 -30.43 -26.85
CA ARG A 6 -20.22 -29.81 -26.55
C ARG A 6 -20.28 -28.31 -26.81
N CYS A 7 -20.73 -27.91 -28.00
CA CYS A 7 -20.87 -26.51 -28.42
C CYS A 7 -21.72 -25.72 -27.42
N SER A 8 -22.90 -26.24 -27.02
CA SER A 8 -23.79 -25.63 -26.03
C SER A 8 -23.16 -25.45 -24.64
N ARG A 9 -22.40 -26.45 -24.14
CA ARG A 9 -21.68 -26.33 -22.85
C ARG A 9 -20.51 -25.34 -22.91
N THR A 10 -19.71 -25.34 -23.99
CA THR A 10 -18.66 -24.33 -24.19
C THR A 10 -19.25 -22.94 -24.34
N HIS A 11 -20.41 -22.78 -25.02
CA HIS A 11 -21.09 -21.49 -25.12
C HIS A 11 -21.68 -21.02 -23.79
N ALA A 12 -22.16 -21.90 -22.92
CA ALA A 12 -22.58 -21.52 -21.55
C ALA A 12 -21.38 -21.09 -20.69
N PHE A 13 -20.27 -21.81 -20.78
CA PHE A 13 -19.03 -21.48 -20.07
C PHE A 13 -18.45 -20.14 -20.52
N CYS A 14 -18.34 -19.89 -21.84
CA CYS A 14 -17.86 -18.62 -22.39
C CYS A 14 -18.75 -17.42 -22.03
N ARG A 15 -20.07 -17.60 -21.90
CA ARG A 15 -21.04 -16.53 -21.58
C ARG A 15 -20.85 -15.92 -20.18
N GLN A 16 -20.23 -16.65 -19.25
CA GLN A 16 -20.04 -16.23 -17.85
C GLN A 16 -18.57 -16.11 -17.44
N MET A 17 -17.62 -16.12 -18.38
CA MET A 17 -16.20 -16.08 -18.05
C MET A 17 -15.80 -14.84 -17.25
N TRP A 18 -16.38 -13.67 -17.55
CA TRP A 18 -16.12 -12.46 -16.76
C TRP A 18 -16.68 -12.54 -15.33
N GLN A 19 -17.70 -13.38 -15.09
CA GLN A 19 -18.22 -13.62 -13.74
C GLN A 19 -17.22 -14.41 -12.90
N ILE A 20 -16.37 -15.23 -13.53
CA ILE A 20 -15.24 -15.90 -12.86
C ILE A 20 -14.28 -14.85 -12.30
N ALA A 21 -13.99 -13.77 -13.05
CA ALA A 21 -13.17 -12.67 -12.53
C ALA A 21 -13.79 -12.00 -11.29
N PHE A 22 -15.12 -11.82 -11.25
CA PHE A 22 -15.80 -11.34 -10.05
C PHE A 22 -15.71 -12.31 -8.87
N VAL A 23 -15.92 -13.61 -9.10
CA VAL A 23 -15.78 -14.63 -8.06
C VAL A 23 -14.34 -14.68 -7.53
N VAL A 24 -13.34 -14.62 -8.41
CA VAL A 24 -11.93 -14.57 -8.04
C VAL A 24 -11.63 -13.31 -7.21
N ALA A 25 -12.14 -12.14 -7.59
CA ALA A 25 -12.00 -10.90 -6.83
C ALA A 25 -12.55 -11.03 -5.39
N VAL A 26 -13.73 -11.62 -5.24
CA VAL A 26 -14.35 -11.83 -3.92
C VAL A 26 -13.57 -12.87 -3.11
N LEU A 27 -13.19 -14.00 -3.71
CA LEU A 27 -12.42 -15.03 -3.02
C LEU A 27 -11.04 -14.55 -2.59
N ALA A 28 -10.34 -13.80 -3.44
CA ALA A 28 -9.07 -13.16 -3.09
C ALA A 28 -9.25 -12.18 -1.93
N SER A 29 -10.32 -11.40 -1.93
CA SER A 29 -10.63 -10.47 -0.83
C SER A 29 -10.95 -11.19 0.47
N ILE A 30 -11.70 -12.30 0.44
CA ILE A 30 -11.97 -13.14 1.62
C ILE A 30 -10.67 -13.74 2.15
N PHE A 31 -9.82 -14.25 1.27
CA PHE A 31 -8.53 -14.80 1.62
C PHE A 31 -7.64 -13.77 2.31
N LEU A 32 -7.49 -12.58 1.72
CA LEU A 32 -6.70 -11.49 2.32
C LEU A 32 -7.30 -11.04 3.65
N LEU A 33 -8.63 -11.01 3.77
CA LEU A 33 -9.26 -10.58 5.01
C LEU A 33 -9.02 -11.59 6.13
N ARG A 34 -9.02 -12.89 5.83
CA ARG A 34 -8.65 -13.94 6.78
C ARG A 34 -7.16 -13.91 7.14
N LEU A 35 -6.30 -13.54 6.19
CA LEU A 35 -4.86 -13.42 6.40
C LEU A 35 -4.52 -12.21 7.27
N TYR A 36 -5.11 -11.04 7.01
CA TYR A 36 -4.68 -9.80 7.67
C TYR A 36 -5.53 -9.40 8.88
N ALA A 37 -6.83 -9.68 8.88
CA ALA A 37 -7.70 -9.17 9.94
C ALA A 37 -7.41 -9.81 11.29
N GLU A 38 -7.36 -8.96 12.30
CA GLU A 38 -7.21 -9.37 13.69
C GLU A 38 -8.43 -10.18 14.18
N LYS A 39 -8.17 -11.20 15.00
CA LYS A 39 -9.23 -11.91 15.73
C LYS A 39 -9.98 -10.93 16.64
N GLY A 40 -11.28 -10.74 16.39
CA GLY A 40 -12.13 -9.82 17.14
C GLY A 40 -12.48 -8.52 16.42
N THR A 41 -12.02 -8.32 15.17
CA THR A 41 -12.48 -7.20 14.34
C THR A 41 -14.01 -7.27 14.14
N PRO A 42 -14.74 -6.16 14.38
CA PRO A 42 -16.19 -6.12 14.17
C PRO A 42 -16.59 -6.43 12.71
N VAL A 43 -17.60 -7.28 12.54
CA VAL A 43 -18.16 -7.62 11.21
C VAL A 43 -18.62 -6.37 10.44
N ALA A 44 -19.10 -5.34 11.14
CA ALA A 44 -19.50 -4.07 10.55
C ALA A 44 -18.35 -3.33 9.82
N ILE A 45 -17.09 -3.63 10.14
CA ILE A 45 -15.90 -3.08 9.48
C ILE A 45 -15.40 -4.04 8.40
N MET A 46 -15.48 -5.35 8.67
CA MET A 46 -15.07 -6.39 7.72
C MET A 46 -15.87 -6.35 6.41
N ILE A 47 -17.18 -6.04 6.47
CA ILE A 47 -18.04 -5.98 5.27
C ILE A 47 -17.60 -4.86 4.31
N PRO A 48 -17.49 -3.57 4.73
CA PRO A 48 -16.97 -2.50 3.87
C PRO A 48 -15.58 -2.78 3.30
N VAL A 49 -14.67 -3.36 4.09
CA VAL A 49 -13.33 -3.74 3.63
C VAL A 49 -13.41 -4.82 2.55
N LEU A 50 -14.22 -5.87 2.77
CA LEU A 50 -14.43 -6.94 1.80
C LEU A 50 -14.97 -6.40 0.47
N ILE A 51 -15.98 -5.52 0.51
CA ILE A 51 -16.56 -4.91 -0.69
C ILE A 51 -15.52 -4.05 -1.40
N SER A 52 -14.76 -3.24 -0.66
CA SER A 52 -13.74 -2.34 -1.23
C SER A 52 -12.64 -3.10 -1.96
N TRP A 53 -12.08 -4.16 -1.35
CA TRP A 53 -11.07 -4.99 -2.00
C TRP A 53 -11.64 -5.76 -3.19
N SER A 54 -12.87 -6.28 -3.07
CA SER A 54 -13.52 -6.98 -4.18
C SER A 54 -13.71 -6.06 -5.38
N LEU A 55 -14.12 -4.81 -5.16
CA LEU A 55 -14.24 -3.82 -6.23
C LEU A 55 -12.89 -3.40 -6.82
N GLY A 56 -11.87 -3.20 -5.97
CA GLY A 56 -10.51 -2.93 -6.43
C GLY A 56 -9.97 -4.02 -7.37
N PHE A 57 -10.14 -5.30 -7.01
CA PHE A 57 -9.76 -6.43 -7.85
C PHE A 57 -10.65 -6.61 -9.07
N PHE A 58 -11.95 -6.37 -8.93
CA PHE A 58 -12.91 -6.47 -10.02
C PHE A 58 -12.51 -5.61 -11.23
N PHE A 59 -12.09 -4.36 -11.01
CA PHE A 59 -11.78 -3.46 -12.12
C PHE A 59 -10.66 -4.00 -13.02
N PHE A 60 -9.51 -4.39 -12.45
CA PHE A 60 -8.42 -4.87 -13.28
C PHE A 60 -8.62 -6.29 -13.81
N LEU A 61 -9.43 -7.11 -13.13
CA LEU A 61 -9.77 -8.44 -13.64
C LEU A 61 -10.80 -8.40 -14.76
N VAL A 62 -11.65 -7.38 -14.83
CA VAL A 62 -12.70 -7.26 -15.86
C VAL A 62 -12.27 -6.43 -17.07
N LEU A 63 -11.36 -5.47 -16.92
CA LEU A 63 -10.90 -4.64 -18.04
C LEU A 63 -10.43 -5.46 -19.27
N PRO A 64 -9.64 -6.55 -19.13
CA PRO A 64 -9.23 -7.35 -20.29
C PRO A 64 -10.41 -7.92 -21.08
N PHE A 65 -11.51 -8.28 -20.42
CA PHE A 65 -12.74 -8.73 -21.09
C PHE A 65 -13.46 -7.59 -21.83
N ASP A 66 -13.47 -6.37 -21.29
CA ASP A 66 -14.06 -5.21 -21.97
C ASP A 66 -13.25 -4.82 -23.22
N LEU A 67 -11.91 -4.88 -23.13
CA LEU A 67 -11.01 -4.68 -24.28
C LEU A 67 -11.21 -5.76 -25.35
N GLU A 68 -11.28 -7.02 -24.94
CA GLU A 68 -11.60 -8.14 -25.84
C GLU A 68 -12.90 -7.90 -26.60
N TYR A 69 -13.94 -7.49 -25.86
CA TYR A 69 -15.25 -7.23 -26.42
C TYR A 69 -15.26 -6.05 -27.39
N ALA A 70 -14.54 -4.98 -27.06
CA ALA A 70 -14.39 -3.82 -27.93
C ALA A 70 -13.67 -4.18 -29.25
N LEU A 71 -12.59 -4.97 -29.20
CA LEU A 71 -11.92 -5.48 -30.39
C LEU A 71 -12.84 -6.37 -31.24
N CYS A 72 -13.61 -7.25 -30.61
CA CYS A 72 -14.57 -8.08 -31.33
C CYS A 72 -15.62 -7.23 -32.07
N ARG A 73 -16.14 -6.17 -31.43
CA ARG A 73 -17.07 -5.23 -32.10
C ARG A 73 -16.39 -4.53 -33.28
N LYS A 74 -15.15 -4.08 -33.13
CA LYS A 74 -14.37 -3.48 -34.23
C LYS A 74 -14.19 -4.44 -35.40
N CYS A 75 -13.86 -5.70 -35.13
CA CYS A 75 -13.70 -6.69 -36.19
C CYS A 75 -15.03 -6.89 -36.95
N ARG A 76 -16.15 -7.04 -36.23
CA ARG A 76 -17.47 -7.28 -36.84
C ARG A 76 -18.03 -6.10 -37.63
N GLU A 77 -17.61 -4.89 -37.29
CA GLU A 77 -17.96 -3.70 -38.07
C GLU A 77 -17.21 -3.67 -39.41
N ASN A 78 -15.98 -4.19 -39.45
CA ASN A 78 -15.11 -4.16 -40.63
C ASN A 78 -15.11 -5.45 -41.46
N ARG A 79 -15.51 -6.59 -40.89
CA ARG A 79 -15.40 -7.93 -41.47
C ARG A 79 -16.63 -8.78 -41.17
N PRO A 80 -16.94 -9.79 -42.02
CA PRO A 80 -18.01 -10.73 -41.73
C PRO A 80 -17.73 -11.49 -40.41
N PRO A 81 -18.77 -11.85 -39.65
CA PRO A 81 -18.63 -12.42 -38.32
C PRO A 81 -17.92 -13.78 -38.28
N GLU A 82 -17.85 -14.49 -39.41
CA GLU A 82 -17.17 -15.79 -39.55
C GLU A 82 -15.64 -15.66 -39.53
N GLU A 83 -15.11 -14.49 -39.89
CA GLU A 83 -13.67 -14.20 -39.91
C GLU A 83 -13.15 -13.65 -38.57
N CYS A 84 -14.06 -13.24 -37.68
CA CYS A 84 -13.71 -12.66 -36.39
C CYS A 84 -13.55 -13.72 -35.29
N ALA A 85 -12.33 -13.87 -34.80
CA ALA A 85 -12.01 -14.70 -33.64
C ALA A 85 -12.39 -13.99 -32.33
N CYS A 86 -13.64 -14.14 -31.90
CA CYS A 86 -14.15 -13.59 -30.63
C CYS A 86 -14.33 -14.68 -29.55
N LEU A 87 -14.11 -14.33 -28.29
CA LEU A 87 -14.26 -15.25 -27.14
C LEU A 87 -15.71 -15.77 -26.99
N ALA A 88 -16.68 -14.93 -27.32
CA ALA A 88 -18.10 -15.27 -27.40
C ALA A 88 -18.54 -15.32 -28.88
N GLY A 89 -18.78 -16.53 -29.41
CA GLY A 89 -19.37 -16.68 -30.74
C GLY A 89 -20.67 -15.87 -30.89
N ALA A 90 -20.87 -15.28 -32.07
CA ALA A 90 -22.00 -14.51 -32.63
C ALA A 90 -22.82 -13.53 -31.77
N GLY A 91 -22.85 -13.57 -30.42
CA GLY A 91 -23.90 -12.87 -29.66
C GLY A 91 -23.54 -12.23 -28.33
N GLY A 92 -22.29 -12.20 -27.85
CA GLY A 92 -21.87 -11.40 -26.68
C GLY A 92 -22.74 -11.55 -25.40
N MET A 93 -23.57 -12.59 -25.32
CA MET A 93 -24.69 -12.65 -24.39
C MET A 93 -24.17 -12.75 -22.96
N GLY A 94 -24.28 -11.66 -22.20
CA GLY A 94 -23.83 -11.56 -20.81
C GLY A 94 -22.75 -10.51 -20.57
N ILE A 95 -21.94 -10.14 -21.56
CA ILE A 95 -20.95 -9.06 -21.42
C ILE A 95 -21.62 -7.69 -21.47
N GLU A 96 -22.75 -7.56 -22.19
CA GLU A 96 -23.56 -6.33 -22.21
C GLU A 96 -24.02 -5.88 -20.80
N GLN A 97 -24.10 -6.80 -19.82
CA GLN A 97 -24.38 -6.45 -18.43
C GLN A 97 -23.30 -5.55 -17.81
N LEU A 98 -22.06 -5.59 -18.34
CA LEU A 98 -20.97 -4.72 -17.90
C LEU A 98 -21.26 -3.25 -18.18
N LYS A 99 -22.08 -2.94 -19.19
CA LYS A 99 -22.52 -1.58 -19.50
C LYS A 99 -23.17 -0.90 -18.30
N ASP A 100 -23.95 -1.64 -17.52
CA ASP A 100 -24.63 -1.12 -16.32
C ASP A 100 -23.82 -1.39 -15.04
N LEU A 101 -23.13 -2.53 -14.98
CA LEU A 101 -22.37 -2.94 -13.79
C LEU A 101 -21.13 -2.09 -13.55
N ILE A 102 -20.38 -1.70 -14.58
CA ILE A 102 -19.16 -0.88 -14.44
C ILE A 102 -19.48 0.50 -13.85
N PRO A 103 -20.48 1.26 -14.35
CA PRO A 103 -20.94 2.49 -13.70
C PRO A 103 -21.39 2.33 -12.26
N ALA A 104 -22.13 1.24 -11.96
CA ALA A 104 -22.58 0.96 -10.61
C ALA A 104 -21.39 0.68 -9.68
N ALA A 105 -20.49 -0.21 -10.08
CA ALA A 105 -19.26 -0.56 -9.35
C ALA A 105 -18.39 0.68 -9.11
N TYR A 106 -18.21 1.52 -10.12
CA TYR A 106 -17.47 2.78 -10.01
C TYR A 106 -18.11 3.72 -8.98
N THR A 107 -19.42 3.90 -9.02
CA THR A 107 -20.15 4.76 -8.08
C THR A 107 -20.00 4.28 -6.63
N VAL A 108 -20.13 2.96 -6.41
CA VAL A 108 -19.91 2.36 -5.09
C VAL A 108 -18.46 2.56 -4.63
N THR A 109 -17.50 2.41 -5.53
CA THR A 109 -16.07 2.61 -5.25
C THR A 109 -15.77 4.06 -4.86
N MET A 110 -16.41 5.03 -5.52
CA MET A 110 -16.29 6.45 -5.15
C MET A 110 -16.82 6.71 -3.74
N LEU A 111 -18.00 6.17 -3.40
CA LEU A 111 -18.57 6.29 -2.06
C LEU A 111 -17.69 5.64 -0.99
N LEU A 112 -17.16 4.44 -1.26
CA LEU A 112 -16.32 3.70 -0.32
C LEU A 112 -14.94 4.34 -0.16
N GLY A 113 -14.24 4.60 -1.27
CA GLY A 113 -12.87 5.07 -1.31
C GLY A 113 -12.66 6.56 -1.03
N TYR A 114 -13.70 7.39 -1.07
CA TYR A 114 -13.57 8.84 -0.81
C TYR A 114 -14.46 9.35 0.33
N LEU A 115 -15.22 8.48 1.00
CA LEU A 115 -16.06 8.90 2.13
C LEU A 115 -16.21 7.83 3.20
N MET A 116 -16.82 6.67 2.86
CA MET A 116 -17.25 5.70 3.87
C MET A 116 -16.07 5.08 4.63
N ASN A 117 -15.03 4.63 3.94
CA ASN A 117 -13.89 3.97 4.59
C ASN A 117 -13.12 4.93 5.49
N ASP A 118 -12.95 6.18 5.06
CA ASP A 118 -12.29 7.22 5.87
C ASP A 118 -13.15 7.60 7.09
N LEU A 119 -14.47 7.73 6.97
CA LEU A 119 -15.37 7.96 8.11
C LEU A 119 -15.35 6.80 9.12
N LEU A 120 -15.39 5.55 8.64
CA LEU A 120 -15.32 4.38 9.48
C LEU A 120 -13.95 4.28 10.20
N ARG A 121 -12.87 4.70 9.52
CA ARG A 121 -11.53 4.74 10.12
C ARG A 121 -11.50 5.71 11.29
N GLU A 122 -11.97 6.94 11.09
CA GLU A 122 -12.01 7.96 12.16
C GLU A 122 -12.99 7.55 13.28
N TYR A 123 -14.09 6.87 12.96
CA TYR A 123 -15.02 6.32 13.95
C TYR A 123 -14.35 5.29 14.88
N VAL A 124 -13.52 4.41 14.33
CA VAL A 124 -12.78 3.38 15.09
C VAL A 124 -11.68 4.03 15.93
N ALA A 125 -10.93 4.97 15.34
CA ALA A 125 -9.84 5.69 15.99
C ALA A 125 -10.32 6.58 17.14
N SER A 126 -11.57 7.06 17.10
CA SER A 126 -12.13 7.94 18.12
C SER A 126 -12.11 7.33 19.54
N GLY A 127 -11.59 8.10 20.50
CA GLY A 127 -11.66 7.83 21.94
C GLY A 127 -13.02 8.17 22.58
N GLU A 128 -14.00 8.63 21.80
CA GLU A 128 -15.33 8.95 22.32
C GLU A 128 -16.04 7.72 22.90
N PHE A 129 -16.69 7.90 24.04
CA PHE A 129 -17.35 6.81 24.77
C PHE A 129 -18.76 6.50 24.25
N THR A 130 -19.40 7.45 23.56
CA THR A 130 -20.77 7.30 23.05
C THR A 130 -20.80 7.08 21.55
N ARG A 131 -21.74 6.28 21.04
CA ARG A 131 -21.87 6.04 19.58
C ARG A 131 -22.10 7.34 18.79
N ARG A 132 -22.93 8.24 19.33
CA ARG A 132 -23.18 9.57 18.72
C ARG A 132 -21.93 10.45 18.76
N GLY A 133 -21.21 10.46 19.88
CA GLY A 133 -19.94 11.19 20.00
C GLY A 133 -18.89 10.71 18.99
N LYS A 134 -18.75 9.39 18.80
CA LYS A 134 -17.84 8.83 17.80
C LYS A 134 -18.17 9.25 16.37
N TRP A 135 -19.44 9.21 15.96
CA TRP A 135 -19.85 9.66 14.63
C TRP A 135 -19.64 11.16 14.43
N LEU A 136 -19.94 11.98 15.45
CA LEU A 136 -19.72 13.42 15.37
C LEU A 136 -18.22 13.76 15.31
N ALA A 137 -17.39 13.04 16.06
CA ALA A 137 -15.93 13.16 15.99
C ALA A 137 -15.42 12.76 14.60
N ALA A 138 -15.86 11.61 14.08
CA ALA A 138 -15.47 11.15 12.74
C ALA A 138 -15.86 12.16 11.64
N LEU A 139 -17.09 12.70 11.70
CA LEU A 139 -17.54 13.73 10.77
C LEU A 139 -16.72 15.02 10.88
N ARG A 140 -16.34 15.41 12.10
CA ARG A 140 -15.52 16.60 12.33
C ARG A 140 -14.12 16.42 11.73
N GLU A 141 -13.46 15.29 12.00
CA GLU A 141 -12.13 14.99 11.46
C GLU A 141 -12.15 14.90 9.93
N ALA A 142 -13.15 14.20 9.37
CA ALA A 142 -13.35 14.15 7.93
C ALA A 142 -13.62 15.54 7.34
N ALA A 143 -14.47 16.36 7.96
CA ALA A 143 -14.76 17.71 7.48
C ALA A 143 -13.53 18.61 7.44
N MET A 144 -12.60 18.48 8.40
CA MET A 144 -11.35 19.26 8.38
C MET A 144 -10.49 18.97 7.14
N PHE A 145 -10.57 17.77 6.57
CA PHE A 145 -9.85 17.41 5.34
C PHE A 145 -10.66 17.69 4.07
N TYR A 146 -11.92 17.24 4.02
CA TYR A 146 -12.74 17.31 2.81
C TYR A 146 -13.32 18.70 2.53
N VAL A 147 -13.62 19.52 3.54
CA VAL A 147 -14.19 20.86 3.30
C VAL A 147 -13.20 21.77 2.60
N PRO A 148 -11.92 21.91 3.03
CA PRO A 148 -10.94 22.68 2.28
C PRO A 148 -10.71 22.14 0.86
N ALA A 149 -10.62 20.81 0.71
CA ALA A 149 -10.45 20.18 -0.60
C ALA A 149 -11.65 20.47 -1.53
N LEU A 150 -12.87 20.44 -0.99
CA LEU A 150 -14.09 20.81 -1.73
C LEU A 150 -14.08 22.29 -2.11
N LEU A 151 -13.67 23.20 -1.22
CA LEU A 151 -13.59 24.63 -1.53
C LEU A 151 -12.56 24.91 -2.63
N ILE A 152 -11.39 24.28 -2.57
CA ILE A 152 -10.34 24.38 -3.61
C ILE A 152 -10.87 23.81 -4.93
N GLY A 153 -11.47 22.61 -4.90
CA GLY A 153 -12.06 21.97 -6.07
C GLY A 153 -13.17 22.81 -6.70
N MET A 154 -14.08 23.36 -5.90
CA MET A 154 -15.15 24.26 -6.34
C MET A 154 -14.58 25.55 -6.95
N GLY A 155 -13.56 26.15 -6.33
CA GLY A 155 -12.85 27.30 -6.88
C GLY A 155 -12.23 26.99 -8.24
N PHE A 156 -11.63 25.82 -8.39
CA PHE A 156 -11.09 25.35 -9.67
C PHE A 156 -12.18 25.12 -10.71
N VAL A 157 -13.32 24.51 -10.34
CA VAL A 157 -14.47 24.34 -11.26
C VAL A 157 -15.00 25.70 -11.73
N VAL A 158 -15.12 26.68 -10.83
CA VAL A 158 -15.58 28.04 -11.18
C VAL A 158 -14.56 28.73 -12.09
N TYR A 159 -13.27 28.66 -11.76
CA TYR A 159 -12.19 29.12 -12.64
C TYR A 159 -12.31 28.48 -14.03
N MET A 160 -12.60 27.18 -14.06
CA MET A 160 -12.84 26.45 -15.30
C MET A 160 -13.99 26.96 -16.12
N MET A 161 -15.14 27.15 -15.49
CA MET A 161 -16.32 27.70 -16.18
C MET A 161 -16.10 29.13 -16.70
N ILE A 162 -15.18 29.90 -16.13
CA ILE A 162 -14.86 31.26 -16.57
C ILE A 162 -13.87 31.27 -17.75
N HIS A 163 -12.87 30.38 -17.73
CA HIS A 163 -11.75 30.39 -18.67
C HIS A 163 -11.86 29.39 -19.83
N THR A 164 -12.76 28.42 -19.76
CA THR A 164 -13.10 27.59 -20.92
C THR A 164 -14.37 28.14 -21.55
N GLU A 165 -14.43 28.21 -22.88
CA GLU A 165 -15.61 28.59 -23.67
C GLU A 165 -16.78 27.57 -23.55
N LEU A 166 -16.90 26.87 -22.42
CA LEU A 166 -17.95 25.90 -22.08
C LEU A 166 -19.35 26.54 -21.92
N THR A 167 -19.47 27.84 -22.19
CA THR A 167 -20.73 28.61 -22.26
C THR A 167 -21.18 28.93 -23.69
N SER A 168 -20.54 28.37 -24.73
CA SER A 168 -21.02 28.50 -26.11
C SER A 168 -22.04 27.43 -26.52
N GLU A 169 -23.05 27.18 -25.69
CA GLU A 169 -24.32 26.64 -26.18
C GLU A 169 -25.45 27.10 -25.26
N LYS A 170 -26.59 27.47 -25.86
CA LYS A 170 -27.71 28.23 -25.27
C LYS A 170 -28.54 27.50 -24.20
N ASP A 171 -27.98 26.51 -23.49
CA ASP A 171 -28.72 25.71 -22.51
C ASP A 171 -28.17 25.95 -21.09
N GLY A 172 -29.01 26.51 -20.21
CA GLY A 172 -28.63 27.19 -18.97
C GLY A 172 -27.96 26.37 -17.85
N PHE A 173 -27.98 26.93 -16.62
CA PHE A 173 -27.31 26.44 -15.41
C PHE A 173 -27.43 24.93 -15.12
N LEU A 174 -28.53 24.28 -15.53
CA LEU A 174 -28.73 22.82 -15.40
C LEU A 174 -27.77 21.98 -16.25
N THR A 175 -27.39 22.43 -17.44
CA THR A 175 -26.41 21.76 -18.31
C THR A 175 -25.00 21.90 -17.72
N GLY A 176 -24.71 23.04 -17.08
CA GLY A 176 -23.51 23.23 -16.26
C GLY A 176 -23.42 22.23 -15.10
N LEU A 177 -24.53 21.96 -14.40
CA LEU A 177 -24.62 20.93 -13.35
C LEU A 177 -24.51 19.49 -13.87
N ALA A 178 -24.88 19.22 -15.13
CA ALA A 178 -24.62 17.93 -15.77
C ALA A 178 -23.12 17.77 -16.08
N ASN A 179 -22.47 18.84 -16.54
CA ASN A 179 -21.03 18.89 -16.80
C ASN A 179 -20.19 18.89 -15.52
N THR A 180 -20.69 19.38 -14.37
CA THR A 180 -19.97 19.27 -13.08
C THR A 180 -19.84 17.82 -12.60
N LYS A 181 -20.83 16.95 -12.87
CA LYS A 181 -20.70 15.51 -12.57
C LYS A 181 -19.56 14.87 -13.36
N VAL A 182 -19.37 15.31 -14.60
CA VAL A 182 -18.31 14.82 -15.47
C VAL A 182 -16.94 15.34 -15.01
N LEU A 183 -16.83 16.63 -14.72
CA LEU A 183 -15.60 17.25 -14.22
C LEU A 183 -15.17 16.68 -12.86
N GLY A 184 -16.13 16.41 -11.97
CA GLY A 184 -15.88 15.77 -10.69
C GLY A 184 -15.29 14.36 -10.83
N ARG A 185 -15.74 13.57 -11.81
CA ARG A 185 -15.13 12.25 -12.10
C ARG A 185 -13.68 12.40 -12.55
N ALA A 186 -13.41 13.35 -13.44
CA ALA A 186 -12.07 13.59 -13.96
C ALA A 186 -11.10 13.97 -12.84
N MET A 187 -11.45 14.91 -11.96
CA MET A 187 -10.60 15.33 -10.83
C MET A 187 -10.28 14.18 -9.87
N VAL A 188 -11.30 13.40 -9.49
CA VAL A 188 -11.13 12.30 -8.54
C VAL A 188 -10.28 11.18 -9.14
N ASN A 189 -10.41 10.93 -10.45
CA ASN A 189 -9.56 9.99 -11.16
C ASN A 189 -8.12 10.50 -11.31
N THR A 190 -7.91 11.81 -11.51
CA THR A 190 -6.57 12.42 -11.49
C THR A 190 -5.87 12.21 -10.14
N LEU A 191 -6.59 12.34 -9.01
CA LEU A 191 -6.04 12.03 -7.69
C LEU A 191 -5.64 10.55 -7.58
N GLY A 192 -6.50 9.63 -8.03
CA GLY A 192 -6.18 8.21 -8.11
C GLY A 192 -4.95 7.92 -8.97
N LEU A 193 -4.78 8.65 -10.09
CA LEU A 193 -3.65 8.53 -11.00
C LEU A 193 -2.35 9.05 -10.37
N ILE A 194 -2.38 10.19 -9.66
CA ILE A 194 -1.20 10.71 -8.93
C ILE A 194 -0.71 9.67 -7.91
N ILE A 195 -1.64 9.08 -7.16
CA ILE A 195 -1.30 8.03 -6.20
C ILE A 195 -0.73 6.83 -6.97
N LEU A 196 -1.40 6.35 -8.02
CA LEU A 196 -0.90 5.24 -8.83
C LEU A 196 0.53 5.46 -9.34
N VAL A 197 0.83 6.64 -9.88
CA VAL A 197 2.15 7.02 -10.40
C VAL A 197 3.25 6.77 -9.36
N GLY A 198 3.01 7.14 -8.10
CA GLY A 198 3.93 6.90 -6.99
C GLY A 198 4.15 5.41 -6.68
N PHE A 199 3.07 4.64 -6.54
CA PHE A 199 3.15 3.22 -6.13
C PHE A 199 3.62 2.32 -7.27
N LEU A 200 3.12 2.53 -8.49
CA LEU A 200 3.51 1.75 -9.66
C LEU A 200 4.98 1.99 -10.02
N GLY A 201 5.43 3.25 -10.02
CA GLY A 201 6.83 3.58 -10.29
C GLY A 201 7.82 2.93 -9.32
N TYR A 202 7.48 2.91 -8.03
CA TYR A 202 8.26 2.18 -7.02
C TYR A 202 8.20 0.66 -7.24
N GLY A 203 6.99 0.12 -7.45
CA GLY A 203 6.75 -1.32 -7.58
C GLY A 203 7.48 -1.94 -8.78
N LEU A 204 7.54 -1.25 -9.93
CA LEU A 204 8.21 -1.74 -11.14
C LEU A 204 9.71 -2.00 -10.93
N VAL A 205 10.36 -1.29 -10.01
CA VAL A 205 11.80 -1.46 -9.69
C VAL A 205 12.00 -2.42 -8.53
N GLU A 206 11.20 -2.27 -7.46
CA GLU A 206 11.44 -2.99 -6.22
C GLU A 206 10.95 -4.45 -6.26
N VAL A 207 9.93 -4.78 -7.06
CA VAL A 207 9.47 -6.18 -7.22
C VAL A 207 10.58 -7.11 -7.74
N PRO A 208 11.21 -6.86 -8.91
CA PRO A 208 12.27 -7.72 -9.40
C PRO A 208 13.49 -7.73 -8.47
N ARG A 209 13.85 -6.58 -7.87
CA ARG A 209 14.95 -6.48 -6.89
C ARG A 209 14.68 -7.32 -5.63
N SER A 210 13.49 -7.22 -5.07
CA SER A 210 13.06 -7.99 -3.90
C SER A 210 13.06 -9.51 -4.18
N LEU A 211 12.57 -9.93 -5.35
CA LEU A 211 12.62 -11.33 -5.77
C LEU A 211 14.07 -11.84 -5.97
N TRP A 212 14.94 -11.02 -6.54
CA TRP A 212 16.36 -11.36 -6.69
C TRP A 212 17.02 -11.59 -5.32
N ASN A 213 16.78 -10.67 -4.39
CA ASN A 213 17.33 -10.72 -3.04
C ASN A 213 16.74 -11.89 -2.22
N LYS A 214 15.49 -12.30 -2.47
CA LYS A 214 14.92 -13.53 -1.87
C LYS A 214 15.68 -14.79 -2.30
N GLY A 215 16.33 -14.77 -3.46
CA GLY A 215 17.17 -15.86 -3.94
C GLY A 215 18.55 -15.95 -3.30
N ASP A 216 18.96 -15.00 -2.44
CA ASP A 216 20.20 -15.06 -1.68
C ASP A 216 19.95 -15.47 -0.22
N VAL A 217 20.19 -16.75 0.08
CA VAL A 217 19.91 -17.32 1.41
C VAL A 217 20.76 -16.68 2.51
N ALA A 218 22.03 -16.37 2.24
CA ALA A 218 22.93 -15.78 3.23
C ALA A 218 22.56 -14.30 3.49
N GLY A 219 22.27 -13.55 2.43
CA GLY A 219 21.77 -12.18 2.55
C GLY A 219 20.43 -12.09 3.28
N GLN A 220 19.51 -13.02 3.01
CA GLN A 220 18.21 -13.09 3.73
C GLN A 220 18.37 -13.33 5.22
N LEU A 221 19.31 -14.20 5.65
CA LEU A 221 19.55 -14.42 7.07
C LEU A 221 20.08 -13.16 7.75
N ARG A 222 21.05 -12.47 7.14
CA ARG A 222 21.58 -11.18 7.67
C ARG A 222 20.50 -10.11 7.74
N TYR A 223 19.63 -10.04 6.73
CA TYR A 223 18.48 -9.13 6.73
C TYR A 223 17.49 -9.44 7.85
N LEU A 224 17.17 -10.73 8.08
CA LEU A 224 16.29 -11.14 9.17
C LEU A 224 16.90 -10.85 10.53
N GLN A 225 18.19 -11.10 10.73
CA GLN A 225 18.93 -10.74 11.94
C GLN A 225 18.85 -9.22 12.19
N PHE A 226 19.14 -8.42 11.17
CA PHE A 226 18.98 -6.97 11.24
C PHE A 226 17.55 -6.54 11.64
N LYS A 227 16.53 -7.10 10.97
CA LYS A 227 15.12 -6.78 11.26
C LYS A 227 14.70 -7.21 12.66
N VAL A 228 15.21 -8.33 13.17
CA VAL A 228 14.99 -8.74 14.56
C VAL A 228 15.49 -7.68 15.53
N ALA A 229 16.70 -7.13 15.32
CA ALA A 229 17.23 -6.07 16.18
C ALA A 229 16.35 -4.82 16.13
N VAL A 230 15.99 -4.34 14.94
CA VAL A 230 15.13 -3.16 14.78
C VAL A 230 13.76 -3.37 15.43
N GLN A 231 13.14 -4.52 15.22
CA GLN A 231 11.81 -4.82 15.78
C GLN A 231 11.85 -5.01 17.30
N SER A 232 12.98 -5.46 17.85
CA SER A 232 13.17 -5.49 19.30
C SER A 232 13.17 -4.08 19.92
N GLU A 233 13.81 -3.11 19.27
CA GLU A 233 13.83 -1.70 19.68
C GLU A 233 12.43 -1.06 19.56
N GLU A 234 11.74 -1.32 18.44
CA GLU A 234 10.36 -0.84 18.21
C GLU A 234 9.38 -1.40 19.26
N LEU A 235 9.49 -2.69 19.60
CA LEU A 235 8.68 -3.33 20.64
C LEU A 235 8.94 -2.74 22.02
N GLN A 236 10.21 -2.55 22.41
CA GLN A 236 10.55 -1.91 23.67
C GLN A 236 10.01 -0.47 23.76
N SER A 237 10.13 0.31 22.68
CA SER A 237 9.59 1.67 22.58
C SER A 237 8.07 1.70 22.69
N ALA A 238 7.37 0.79 22.01
CA ALA A 238 5.91 0.68 22.07
C ALA A 238 5.44 0.25 23.47
N ARG A 239 6.15 -0.68 24.10
CA ARG A 239 5.86 -1.16 25.46
C ARG A 239 6.05 -0.08 26.52
N ARG A 240 7.14 0.68 26.47
CA ARG A 240 7.37 1.83 27.37
C ARG A 240 6.25 2.87 27.25
N LYS A 241 5.84 3.23 26.03
CA LYS A 241 4.72 4.17 25.81
C LYS A 241 3.39 3.65 26.36
N LEU A 242 3.17 2.34 26.31
CA LEU A 242 2.00 1.70 26.90
C LEU A 242 2.05 1.79 28.44
N GLU A 243 3.18 1.48 29.06
CA GLU A 243 3.39 1.58 30.51
C GLU A 243 3.17 3.02 31.01
N GLU A 244 3.80 4.01 30.38
CA GLU A 244 3.58 5.44 30.67
C GLU A 244 2.09 5.84 30.57
N THR A 245 1.37 5.33 29.57
CA THR A 245 -0.05 5.62 29.38
C THR A 245 -0.92 4.91 30.43
N LEU A 246 -0.57 3.68 30.82
CA LEU A 246 -1.27 2.94 31.87
C LEU A 246 -1.12 3.63 33.22
N GLU A 247 0.08 4.10 33.56
CA GLU A 247 0.32 4.89 34.76
C GLU A 247 -0.49 6.19 34.77
N LEU A 248 -0.56 6.88 33.63
CA LEU A 248 -1.40 8.08 33.50
C LEU A 248 -2.90 7.78 33.69
N VAL A 249 -3.37 6.61 33.25
CA VAL A 249 -4.74 6.16 33.50
C VAL A 249 -4.97 5.88 34.99
N HIS A 250 -4.02 5.23 35.65
CA HIS A 250 -4.11 4.93 37.08
C HIS A 250 -4.05 6.20 37.95
N SER A 251 -3.18 7.16 37.62
CA SER A 251 -3.10 8.44 38.33
C SER A 251 -4.37 9.28 38.12
N THR A 252 -4.91 9.31 36.89
CA THR A 252 -6.18 10.01 36.60
C THR A 252 -7.36 9.36 37.33
N ASP A 253 -7.40 8.02 37.47
CA ASP A 253 -8.41 7.33 38.25
C ASP A 253 -8.33 7.66 39.75
N ALA A 254 -7.11 7.77 40.30
CA ALA A 254 -6.90 8.17 41.69
C ALA A 254 -7.39 9.61 41.94
N GLN A 255 -7.02 10.55 41.07
CA GLN A 255 -7.47 11.95 41.14
C GLN A 255 -9.00 12.05 41.02
N LEU A 256 -9.60 11.35 40.05
CA LEU A 256 -11.05 11.35 39.86
C LEU A 256 -11.79 10.82 41.10
N LYS A 257 -11.24 9.80 41.77
CA LYS A 257 -11.80 9.27 43.03
C LYS A 257 -11.69 10.26 44.18
N GLU A 258 -10.63 11.06 44.23
CA GLU A 258 -10.46 12.11 45.24
C GLU A 258 -11.42 13.28 45.01
N GLU A 259 -11.50 13.80 43.79
CA GLU A 259 -12.44 14.87 43.42
C GLU A 259 -13.90 14.43 43.61
N ALA A 260 -14.25 13.19 43.29
CA ALA A 260 -15.60 12.65 43.49
C ALA A 260 -15.98 12.52 44.97
N ARG A 261 -15.02 12.34 45.88
CA ARG A 261 -15.27 12.39 47.33
C ARG A 261 -15.49 13.82 47.81
N ALA A 262 -14.84 14.80 47.19
CA ALA A 262 -14.95 16.21 47.53
C ALA A 262 -16.23 16.87 46.96
N ALA A 263 -16.73 16.41 45.80
CA ALA A 263 -17.89 17.00 45.12
C ALA A 263 -18.93 15.93 44.71
N SER A 264 -20.07 15.91 45.41
CA SER A 264 -21.24 15.10 45.05
C SER A 264 -21.95 15.73 43.84
N THR A 265 -21.54 15.39 42.61
CA THR A 265 -22.21 15.89 41.40
C THR A 265 -22.39 14.80 40.33
N GLN A 266 -23.56 14.76 39.69
CA GLN A 266 -23.95 13.80 38.64
C GLN A 266 -22.97 13.72 37.45
N SER A 267 -22.23 14.80 37.17
CA SER A 267 -21.16 14.85 36.17
C SER A 267 -20.00 13.89 36.49
N PHE A 268 -19.61 13.75 37.76
CA PHE A 268 -18.56 12.83 38.20
C PHE A 268 -18.95 11.37 38.00
N THR A 269 -20.22 11.01 38.24
CA THR A 269 -20.71 9.64 38.03
C THR A 269 -20.59 9.20 36.57
N ARG A 270 -20.81 10.13 35.63
CA ARG A 270 -20.64 9.87 34.19
C ARG A 270 -19.16 9.67 33.82
N MET A 271 -18.27 10.50 34.35
CA MET A 271 -16.82 10.38 34.13
C MET A 271 -16.26 9.09 34.75
N GLN A 272 -16.77 8.69 35.91
CA GLN A 272 -16.39 7.44 36.56
C GLN A 272 -16.79 6.22 35.71
N LYS A 273 -17.97 6.24 35.07
CA LYS A 273 -18.38 5.20 34.11
C LYS A 273 -17.46 5.13 32.88
N HIS A 274 -16.94 6.27 32.45
CA HIS A 274 -15.96 6.33 31.36
C HIS A 274 -14.60 5.77 31.80
N MET A 275 -14.16 6.10 33.02
CA MET A 275 -12.93 5.55 33.62
C MET A 275 -12.99 4.03 33.80
N THR A 276 -14.12 3.48 34.30
CA THR A 276 -14.27 2.02 34.43
C THR A 276 -14.21 1.30 33.08
N THR A 277 -14.69 1.94 32.01
CA THR A 277 -14.56 1.40 30.65
C THR A 277 -13.09 1.33 30.23
N MET A 278 -12.29 2.35 30.52
CA MET A 278 -10.86 2.36 30.23
C MET A 278 -10.10 1.32 31.06
N LEU A 279 -10.37 1.23 32.36
CA LEU A 279 -9.77 0.23 33.25
C LEU A 279 -10.13 -1.20 32.83
N SER A 280 -11.32 -1.43 32.27
CA SER A 280 -11.68 -2.73 31.70
C SER A 280 -10.88 -3.10 30.45
N LEU A 281 -10.39 -2.10 29.72
CA LEU A 281 -9.50 -2.29 28.58
C LEU A 281 -8.09 -2.64 29.08
N CYS A 282 -7.63 -1.97 30.13
CA CYS A 282 -6.37 -2.29 30.80
C CYS A 282 -6.42 -3.71 31.38
N SER A 283 -7.44 -4.09 32.15
CA SER A 283 -7.49 -5.41 32.79
C SER A 283 -7.47 -6.60 31.79
N LYS A 284 -8.04 -6.41 30.59
CA LYS A 284 -7.98 -7.38 29.49
C LYS A 284 -6.61 -7.47 28.83
N THR A 285 -5.81 -6.41 28.89
CA THR A 285 -4.53 -6.28 28.18
C THR A 285 -3.34 -6.54 29.11
N THR A 286 -3.47 -6.26 30.41
CA THR A 286 -2.34 -6.01 31.32
C THR A 286 -2.01 -7.18 32.27
N LEU A 287 -2.68 -8.34 32.25
CA LEU A 287 -2.54 -9.28 33.38
C LEU A 287 -1.46 -10.38 33.32
N SER A 288 -0.67 -10.54 32.24
CA SER A 288 0.37 -11.59 32.21
C SER A 288 1.83 -11.12 32.19
N TRP A 289 2.14 -9.87 31.82
CA TRP A 289 3.53 -9.43 31.61
C TRP A 289 3.96 -8.16 32.38
N VAL A 290 3.00 -7.37 32.85
CA VAL A 290 3.26 -6.05 33.49
C VAL A 290 3.49 -6.19 35.00
N ARG A 291 3.34 -7.41 35.55
CA ARG A 291 3.51 -7.67 36.99
C ARG A 291 4.92 -8.13 37.37
N GLN A 292 5.95 -7.58 36.73
CA GLN A 292 7.29 -7.58 37.29
C GLN A 292 7.70 -6.13 37.54
N PRO A 293 8.23 -5.81 38.75
CA PRO A 293 8.49 -4.46 39.17
C PRO A 293 9.50 -3.81 38.21
N SER A 294 9.07 -2.74 37.57
CA SER A 294 9.88 -1.89 36.69
C SER A 294 10.94 -1.13 37.49
N ASP A 295 12.01 -0.75 36.79
CA ASP A 295 13.12 0.07 37.26
C ASP A 295 12.62 1.36 37.97
N PRO A 296 13.00 1.62 39.24
CA PRO A 296 12.48 2.72 40.05
C PRO A 296 12.71 4.12 39.43
N ASN A 297 13.69 4.26 38.54
CA ASN A 297 13.94 5.52 37.83
C ASN A 297 12.87 5.83 36.76
N LEU A 298 12.25 4.80 36.17
CA LEU A 298 11.22 4.97 35.16
C LEU A 298 9.88 5.37 35.79
N GLU A 299 9.53 4.70 36.90
CA GLU A 299 8.37 5.04 37.72
C GLU A 299 8.48 6.49 38.22
N ALA A 300 9.68 6.94 38.61
CA ALA A 300 9.91 8.32 39.03
C ALA A 300 9.73 9.33 37.88
N ALA A 301 10.21 9.03 36.68
CA ALA A 301 10.09 9.90 35.51
C ALA A 301 8.63 10.02 35.02
N ALA A 302 7.90 8.91 35.00
CA ALA A 302 6.49 8.86 34.62
C ALA A 302 5.59 9.46 35.70
N ALA A 303 5.88 9.25 37.00
CA ALA A 303 5.24 9.96 38.10
C ALA A 303 5.48 11.48 38.04
N ALA A 304 6.69 11.93 37.67
CA ALA A 304 6.98 13.35 37.47
C ALA A 304 6.24 13.96 36.26
N ALA A 305 6.08 13.20 35.17
CA ALA A 305 5.27 13.62 34.03
C ALA A 305 3.77 13.69 34.38
N ALA A 306 3.26 12.71 35.14
CA ALA A 306 1.89 12.70 35.66
C ALA A 306 1.65 13.86 36.65
N ALA A 307 2.61 14.18 37.52
CA ALA A 307 2.54 15.31 38.45
C ALA A 307 2.50 16.66 37.71
N ARG A 308 3.33 16.84 36.66
CA ARG A 308 3.27 18.03 35.80
C ARG A 308 1.94 18.16 35.05
N GLN A 309 1.32 17.03 34.69
CA GLN A 309 0.00 17.02 34.05
C GLN A 309 -1.12 17.34 35.05
N ALA A 310 -0.96 16.93 36.31
CA ALA A 310 -1.89 17.18 37.42
C ALA A 310 -1.96 18.65 37.83
N GLU A 311 -0.88 19.43 37.64
CA GLU A 311 -0.81 20.83 38.04
C GLU A 311 -1.61 21.81 37.14
N LEU A 312 -2.15 21.40 35.99
CA LEU A 312 -2.61 22.38 34.97
C LEU A 312 -4.10 22.40 34.55
N ALA A 313 -5.00 21.52 35.00
CA ALA A 313 -6.45 21.71 34.73
C ALA A 313 -7.37 20.73 35.50
N PRO A 314 -8.61 21.12 35.86
CA PRO A 314 -9.63 20.19 36.33
C PRO A 314 -9.93 19.11 35.27
N ILE A 315 -10.21 17.88 35.72
CA ILE A 315 -10.44 16.73 34.84
C ILE A 315 -11.64 17.01 33.92
N SER A 316 -11.37 17.16 32.62
CA SER A 316 -12.38 17.44 31.60
C SER A 316 -12.75 16.20 30.80
N HIS A 317 -14.02 16.09 30.35
CA HIS A 317 -14.45 15.08 29.38
C HIS A 317 -13.54 15.02 28.15
N LYS A 318 -13.09 16.18 27.64
CA LYS A 318 -12.14 16.24 26.51
C LYS A 318 -10.77 15.65 26.86
N GLY A 319 -10.32 15.83 28.10
CA GLY A 319 -9.09 15.21 28.62
C GLY A 319 -9.20 13.70 28.67
N LEU A 320 -10.33 13.18 29.18
CA LEU A 320 -10.58 11.75 29.26
C LEU A 320 -10.70 11.08 27.88
N VAL A 321 -11.35 11.74 26.91
CA VAL A 321 -11.41 11.27 25.52
C VAL A 321 -10.00 11.21 24.90
N LYS A 322 -9.17 12.25 25.11
CA LYS A 322 -7.77 12.25 24.63
C LYS A 322 -6.96 11.12 25.27
N LEU A 323 -7.12 10.88 26.57
CA LEU A 323 -6.44 9.80 27.27
C LEU A 323 -6.89 8.42 26.75
N HIS A 324 -8.18 8.23 26.51
CA HIS A 324 -8.70 7.00 25.93
C HIS A 324 -8.19 6.76 24.50
N THR A 325 -8.11 7.81 23.66
CA THR A 325 -7.49 7.71 22.33
C THR A 325 -6.02 7.30 22.44
N ARG A 326 -5.26 7.91 23.35
CA ARG A 326 -3.85 7.56 23.59
C ARG A 326 -3.69 6.11 24.05
N LEU A 327 -4.52 5.67 25.01
CA LEU A 327 -4.50 4.30 25.52
C LEU A 327 -4.78 3.29 24.40
N LYS A 328 -5.83 3.50 23.59
CA LYS A 328 -6.12 2.63 22.45
C LYS A 328 -4.94 2.54 21.49
N LYS A 329 -4.35 3.70 21.13
CA LYS A 329 -3.21 3.76 20.21
C LYS A 329 -1.99 3.02 20.78
N ALA A 330 -1.69 3.21 22.06
CA ALA A 330 -0.56 2.52 22.71
C ALA A 330 -0.76 1.00 22.74
N ILE A 331 -1.98 0.52 23.05
CA ILE A 331 -2.30 -0.91 23.04
C ILE A 331 -2.14 -1.50 21.64
N THR A 332 -2.71 -0.85 20.61
CA THR A 332 -2.59 -1.33 19.23
C THR A 332 -1.14 -1.36 18.78
N ASN A 333 -0.35 -0.32 19.06
CA ASN A 333 1.05 -0.24 18.65
C ASN A 333 1.91 -1.33 19.31
N GLU A 334 1.75 -1.57 20.60
CA GLU A 334 2.47 -2.64 21.29
C GLU A 334 2.12 -4.01 20.72
N LYS A 335 0.83 -4.26 20.48
CA LYS A 335 0.36 -5.51 19.90
C LYS A 335 0.92 -5.77 18.50
N VAL A 336 0.92 -4.74 17.65
CA VAL A 336 1.47 -4.81 16.29
C VAL A 336 2.98 -5.05 16.33
N ALA A 337 3.71 -4.28 17.14
CA ALA A 337 5.16 -4.43 17.29
C ALA A 337 5.53 -5.84 17.82
N ARG A 338 4.73 -6.37 18.75
CA ARG A 338 4.91 -7.72 19.29
C ARG A 338 4.70 -8.79 18.21
N GLY A 339 3.58 -8.72 17.49
CA GLY A 339 3.30 -9.67 16.40
C GLY A 339 4.38 -9.64 15.31
N MET A 340 4.91 -8.46 15.00
CA MET A 340 6.02 -8.31 14.05
C MET A 340 7.32 -8.91 14.58
N TYR A 341 7.69 -8.62 15.82
CA TYR A 341 8.85 -9.22 16.48
C TYR A 341 8.77 -10.76 16.44
N GLU A 342 7.63 -11.33 16.83
CA GLU A 342 7.40 -12.77 16.82
C GLU A 342 7.54 -13.37 15.40
N ASN A 343 6.96 -12.72 14.38
CA ASN A 343 7.06 -13.16 12.98
C ASN A 343 8.52 -13.17 12.49
N TYR A 344 9.29 -12.10 12.73
CA TYR A 344 10.69 -12.03 12.31
C TYR A 344 11.58 -13.02 13.05
N ILE A 345 11.35 -13.25 14.35
CA ILE A 345 12.07 -14.28 15.11
C ILE A 345 11.80 -15.67 14.53
N LEU A 346 10.52 -16.03 14.32
CA LEU A 346 10.14 -17.32 13.75
C LEU A 346 10.76 -17.54 12.37
N ARG A 347 10.73 -16.52 11.49
CA ARG A 347 11.36 -16.59 10.17
C ARG A 347 12.89 -16.69 10.27
N GLY A 348 13.52 -15.89 11.12
CA GLY A 348 14.95 -15.93 11.37
C GLY A 348 15.43 -17.31 11.81
N MET A 349 14.72 -17.94 12.76
CA MET A 349 15.04 -19.29 13.24
C MET A 349 14.93 -20.35 12.14
N ARG A 350 13.87 -20.31 11.30
CA ARG A 350 13.71 -21.25 10.18
C ARG A 350 14.86 -21.12 9.16
N HIS A 351 15.21 -19.89 8.81
CA HIS A 351 16.32 -19.64 7.88
C HIS A 351 17.67 -20.06 8.46
N GLN A 352 17.88 -19.85 9.77
CA GLN A 352 19.09 -20.31 10.46
C GLN A 352 19.17 -21.85 10.45
N GLN A 353 18.08 -22.56 10.76
CA GLN A 353 18.03 -24.02 10.70
C GLN A 353 18.30 -24.57 9.29
N ALA A 354 17.71 -23.95 8.26
CA ALA A 354 17.95 -24.35 6.88
C ALA A 354 19.42 -24.14 6.45
N SER A 355 20.04 -23.05 6.91
CA SER A 355 21.46 -22.77 6.68
C SER A 355 22.37 -23.77 7.40
N GLU A 356 22.08 -24.08 8.67
CA GLU A 356 22.80 -25.07 9.48
C GLU A 356 22.72 -26.47 8.86
N ALA A 357 21.52 -26.90 8.43
CA ALA A 357 21.30 -28.19 7.78
C ALA A 357 22.03 -28.28 6.42
N GLY A 358 22.02 -27.19 5.63
CA GLY A 358 22.79 -27.13 4.38
C GLY A 358 24.30 -27.23 4.60
N ALA A 359 24.82 -26.57 5.64
CA ALA A 359 26.24 -26.64 6.01
C ALA A 359 26.65 -28.04 6.48
N GLN A 360 25.78 -28.74 7.22
CA GLN A 360 26.01 -30.13 7.64
C GLN A 360 25.99 -31.09 6.45
N ALA A 361 25.02 -30.99 5.55
CA ALA A 361 24.94 -31.82 4.35
C ALA A 361 26.17 -31.67 3.43
N VAL A 362 26.74 -30.46 3.32
CA VAL A 362 28.00 -30.22 2.59
C VAL A 362 29.18 -30.89 3.29
N ARG A 363 29.22 -30.89 4.64
CA ARG A 363 30.28 -31.56 5.41
C ARG A 363 30.18 -33.09 5.34
N GLU A 364 28.97 -33.64 5.35
CA GLU A 364 28.70 -35.09 5.29
C GLU A 364 28.74 -35.66 3.86
N GLY A 365 28.70 -34.79 2.85
CA GLY A 365 28.88 -35.12 1.42
C GLY A 365 30.24 -35.71 1.03
N SER A 366 31.11 -36.03 2.00
CA SER A 366 32.31 -36.86 1.81
C SER A 366 32.18 -38.30 2.35
N GLY A 367 31.00 -38.73 2.81
CA GLY A 367 30.72 -40.14 3.07
C GLY A 367 29.81 -40.35 4.28
N GLY A 368 28.58 -40.82 4.04
CA GLY A 368 27.74 -41.36 5.13
C GLY A 368 26.25 -41.35 4.83
N SER A 369 25.64 -42.53 5.00
CA SER A 369 24.22 -42.83 4.86
C SER A 369 23.28 -41.86 5.60
N MET A 370 22.20 -41.51 4.90
CA MET A 370 21.10 -40.63 5.29
C MET A 370 20.36 -41.15 6.54
N GLY A 371 20.56 -40.48 7.69
CA GLY A 371 19.73 -40.62 8.88
C GLY A 371 18.65 -39.53 8.90
N MET A 372 17.38 -39.93 8.88
CA MET A 372 16.24 -39.01 9.01
C MET A 372 16.15 -38.44 10.45
N PRO A 373 16.03 -37.12 10.66
CA PRO A 373 15.57 -36.60 11.93
C PRO A 373 14.04 -36.74 12.02
N ALA A 374 13.56 -37.18 13.19
CA ALA A 374 12.15 -37.34 13.49
C ALA A 374 11.41 -35.99 13.45
N ALA A 375 10.34 -35.93 12.67
CA ALA A 375 9.44 -34.77 12.63
C ALA A 375 8.64 -34.68 13.93
N SER A 376 8.85 -33.60 14.67
CA SER A 376 8.00 -33.19 15.79
C SER A 376 6.71 -32.57 15.22
N GLU A 377 5.60 -33.32 15.30
CA GLU A 377 4.25 -32.81 15.05
C GLU A 377 3.84 -31.82 16.16
N GLN A 378 3.70 -30.53 15.83
CA GLN A 378 2.81 -29.62 16.57
C GLN A 378 2.06 -28.73 15.58
N GLY A 379 0.73 -28.90 15.56
CA GLY A 379 -0.19 -28.24 14.65
C GLY A 379 -0.65 -26.85 15.11
N GLY A 380 -0.95 -26.00 14.13
CA GLY A 380 -1.67 -24.73 14.27
C GLY A 380 -2.06 -24.17 12.89
N PRO A 381 -3.26 -23.57 12.70
CA PRO A 381 -3.80 -23.30 11.37
C PRO A 381 -3.47 -21.88 10.87
N ALA A 382 -2.86 -21.74 9.68
CA ALA A 382 -2.76 -20.47 8.95
C ALA A 382 -2.58 -20.71 7.43
N ALA A 383 -3.68 -20.68 6.68
CA ALA A 383 -3.79 -21.18 5.30
C ALA A 383 -3.24 -20.24 4.18
N THR A 384 -2.41 -19.26 4.51
CA THR A 384 -2.02 -18.21 3.55
C THR A 384 -0.53 -17.88 3.56
N GLU A 385 0.15 -17.97 4.72
CA GLU A 385 1.62 -18.11 4.84
C GLU A 385 2.10 -19.55 4.55
N GLN A 386 1.17 -20.51 4.52
CA GLN A 386 1.44 -21.92 4.16
C GLN A 386 2.03 -22.12 2.76
N ALA A 387 1.97 -21.16 1.84
CA ALA A 387 2.59 -21.31 0.53
C ALA A 387 4.12 -21.13 0.58
N GLU A 388 4.64 -20.14 1.31
CA GLU A 388 6.09 -20.00 1.55
C GLU A 388 6.57 -21.09 2.55
N ASP A 389 5.73 -21.42 3.55
CA ASP A 389 6.05 -22.42 4.58
C ASP A 389 5.99 -23.88 4.07
N HIS A 390 5.14 -24.23 3.09
CA HIS A 390 5.18 -25.55 2.44
C HIS A 390 6.25 -25.65 1.34
N LEU A 391 6.62 -24.55 0.68
CA LEU A 391 7.70 -24.55 -0.31
C LEU A 391 9.05 -24.90 0.35
N LEU A 392 9.26 -24.43 1.58
CA LEU A 392 10.47 -24.65 2.38
C LEU A 392 10.45 -25.95 3.19
N ALA A 393 9.28 -26.55 3.43
CA ALA A 393 9.16 -27.82 4.15
C ALA A 393 9.63 -29.04 3.34
N CYS A 394 9.67 -28.94 2.00
CA CYS A 394 10.20 -30.00 1.14
C CYS A 394 11.70 -29.76 0.86
N PRO A 395 12.62 -30.66 1.28
CA PRO A 395 14.06 -30.48 1.08
C PRO A 395 14.47 -30.42 -0.41
N LEU A 396 13.66 -30.98 -1.31
CA LEU A 396 13.85 -30.87 -2.75
C LEU A 396 13.41 -29.51 -3.31
N LEU A 397 12.32 -28.92 -2.82
CA LEU A 397 11.90 -27.58 -3.24
C LEU A 397 12.80 -26.49 -2.64
N ALA A 398 13.29 -26.65 -1.41
CA ALA A 398 14.22 -25.71 -0.78
C ALA A 398 15.53 -25.54 -1.58
N LYS A 399 15.99 -26.61 -2.25
CA LYS A 399 17.18 -26.57 -3.12
C LYS A 399 16.96 -25.77 -4.41
N HIS A 400 15.75 -25.82 -4.98
CA HIS A 400 15.41 -25.14 -6.24
C HIS A 400 14.72 -23.78 -6.06
N ALA A 401 14.23 -23.48 -4.85
CA ALA A 401 13.60 -22.21 -4.48
C ALA A 401 14.44 -20.96 -4.84
N PRO A 402 15.76 -20.87 -4.53
CA PRO A 402 16.53 -19.67 -4.88
C PRO A 402 16.66 -19.47 -6.39
N LEU A 403 16.77 -20.56 -7.16
CA LEU A 403 16.80 -20.49 -8.63
C LEU A 403 15.45 -20.03 -9.17
N ALA A 404 14.34 -20.54 -8.63
CA ALA A 404 13.00 -20.12 -9.01
C ALA A 404 12.78 -18.62 -8.75
N PHE A 405 13.16 -18.11 -7.58
CA PHE A 405 13.07 -16.68 -7.26
C PHE A 405 13.90 -15.81 -8.22
N ARG A 406 15.12 -16.24 -8.58
CA ARG A 406 15.95 -15.53 -9.55
C ARG A 406 15.36 -15.57 -10.96
N ALA A 407 14.84 -16.71 -11.40
CA ALA A 407 14.19 -16.84 -12.71
C ALA A 407 12.93 -15.95 -12.80
N THR A 408 12.08 -15.96 -11.77
CA THR A 408 10.91 -15.08 -11.69
C THR A 408 11.32 -13.61 -11.63
N SER A 409 12.39 -13.26 -10.90
CA SER A 409 12.94 -11.91 -10.87
C SER A 409 13.34 -11.41 -12.26
N VAL A 410 14.05 -12.23 -13.05
CA VAL A 410 14.44 -11.89 -14.43
C VAL A 410 13.22 -11.70 -15.32
N LEU A 411 12.20 -12.55 -15.20
CA LEU A 411 10.95 -12.40 -15.94
C LEU A 411 10.23 -11.10 -15.57
N CYS A 412 10.07 -10.82 -14.28
CA CYS A 412 9.48 -9.58 -13.79
C CYS A 412 10.27 -8.35 -14.25
N LEU A 413 11.60 -8.41 -14.25
CA LEU A 413 12.46 -7.34 -14.75
C LEU A 413 12.20 -7.07 -16.24
N GLY A 414 12.08 -8.12 -17.05
CA GLY A 414 11.74 -8.00 -18.47
C GLY A 414 10.40 -7.31 -18.70
N ILE A 415 9.37 -7.70 -17.94
CA ILE A 415 8.03 -7.06 -18.02
C ILE A 415 8.09 -5.61 -17.52
N SER A 416 8.83 -5.32 -16.45
CA SER A 416 9.03 -3.94 -15.96
C SER A 416 9.68 -3.05 -17.00
N VAL A 417 10.78 -3.51 -17.62
CA VAL A 417 11.47 -2.75 -18.67
C VAL A 417 10.54 -2.51 -19.86
N LEU A 418 9.77 -3.52 -20.26
CA LEU A 418 8.77 -3.38 -21.33
C LEU A 418 7.73 -2.31 -20.99
N ILE A 419 7.16 -2.32 -19.78
CA ILE A 419 6.17 -1.32 -19.36
C ILE A 419 6.80 0.07 -19.30
N ILE A 420 7.97 0.22 -18.66
CA ILE A 420 8.66 1.51 -18.57
C ILE A 420 8.96 2.07 -19.97
N PHE A 421 9.37 1.20 -20.90
CA PHE A 421 9.59 1.60 -22.29
C PHE A 421 8.28 2.07 -22.94
N CYS A 422 7.20 1.30 -22.82
CA CYS A 422 5.89 1.67 -23.37
C CYS A 422 5.37 3.00 -22.78
N GLU A 423 5.45 3.19 -21.46
CA GLU A 423 5.05 4.45 -20.78
C GLU A 423 5.86 5.65 -21.28
N GLY A 424 7.18 5.48 -21.48
CA GLY A 424 8.05 6.54 -22.01
C GLY A 424 7.75 6.91 -23.46
N THR A 425 7.20 5.96 -24.23
CA THR A 425 6.87 6.19 -25.64
C THR A 425 5.55 6.91 -25.89
N ILE A 426 4.64 6.99 -24.90
CA ILE A 426 3.33 7.63 -25.04
C ILE A 426 3.44 9.12 -25.46
N ILE A 427 4.53 9.81 -25.12
CA ILE A 427 4.71 11.22 -25.54
C ILE A 427 5.07 11.33 -27.03
N LEU A 428 5.70 10.30 -27.59
CA LEU A 428 6.15 10.29 -28.98
C LEU A 428 5.00 10.05 -29.98
N THR A 429 3.83 9.65 -29.48
CA THR A 429 2.65 9.32 -30.30
C THR A 429 1.80 10.56 -30.62
N GLY A 430 2.01 11.69 -29.94
CA GLY A 430 1.34 12.96 -30.25
C GLY A 430 1.90 13.68 -31.47
N CYS A 431 1.12 14.59 -32.09
CA CYS A 431 1.64 15.48 -33.15
C CYS A 431 2.86 16.26 -32.55
N PRO A 432 4.00 16.36 -33.24
CA PRO A 432 4.18 16.12 -34.67
C PRO A 432 4.80 14.75 -35.06
N LEU A 433 5.21 13.92 -34.10
CA LEU A 433 6.06 12.75 -34.39
C LEU A 433 5.28 11.52 -34.88
N PHE A 434 4.04 11.32 -34.42
CA PHE A 434 3.16 10.19 -34.81
C PHE A 434 3.85 8.82 -34.81
N LEU A 435 4.85 8.66 -33.95
CA LEU A 435 5.60 7.43 -33.87
C LEU A 435 4.95 6.59 -32.79
N HIS A 436 4.53 5.37 -33.13
CA HIS A 436 4.02 4.39 -32.18
C HIS A 436 5.08 3.31 -31.88
N PRO A 437 6.24 3.62 -31.28
CA PRO A 437 7.30 2.64 -31.06
C PRO A 437 6.97 1.63 -29.94
N SER A 438 5.82 1.75 -29.27
CA SER A 438 5.37 0.84 -28.21
C SER A 438 5.23 -0.60 -28.74
N PRO A 439 6.02 -1.57 -28.23
CA PRO A 439 5.91 -2.96 -28.66
C PRO A 439 4.55 -3.57 -28.29
N LEU A 440 3.97 -3.14 -27.16
CA LEU A 440 2.65 -3.60 -26.73
C LEU A 440 1.55 -3.10 -27.67
N PHE A 441 1.64 -1.86 -28.15
CA PHE A 441 0.71 -1.31 -29.13
C PHE A 441 0.72 -2.14 -30.42
N HIS A 442 1.90 -2.39 -31.00
CA HIS A 442 2.01 -3.16 -32.24
C HIS A 442 1.56 -4.61 -32.07
N LEU A 443 1.95 -5.26 -30.97
CA LEU A 443 1.53 -6.62 -30.66
C LEU A 443 0.00 -6.72 -30.55
N PHE A 444 -0.61 -5.80 -29.82
CA PHE A 444 -2.05 -5.78 -29.59
C PHE A 444 -2.84 -5.39 -30.85
N ARG A 445 -2.35 -4.43 -31.65
CA ARG A 445 -2.94 -4.08 -32.95
C ARG A 445 -2.90 -5.27 -33.90
N TYR A 446 -1.74 -5.95 -34.02
CA TYR A 446 -1.59 -7.08 -34.93
C TYR A 446 -2.48 -8.27 -34.54
N LEU A 447 -2.48 -8.66 -33.26
CA LEU A 447 -3.28 -9.80 -32.81
C LEU A 447 -4.77 -9.47 -32.67
N GLY A 448 -5.11 -8.21 -32.39
CA GLY A 448 -6.48 -7.73 -32.21
C GLY A 448 -7.23 -7.44 -33.51
N ASP A 449 -6.54 -7.34 -34.65
CA ASP A 449 -7.13 -7.07 -35.97
C ASP A 449 -8.09 -8.18 -36.42
N GLY A 450 -7.83 -9.42 -36.01
CA GLY A 450 -8.72 -10.57 -36.21
C GLY A 450 -9.82 -10.71 -35.15
N GLY A 451 -9.95 -9.78 -34.21
CA GLY A 451 -10.82 -9.85 -33.05
C GLY A 451 -10.09 -10.15 -31.74
N GLY A 452 -10.85 -10.42 -30.68
CA GLY A 452 -10.36 -10.40 -29.31
C GLY A 452 -9.92 -11.73 -28.67
N GLY A 453 -10.01 -12.87 -29.35
CA GLY A 453 -9.99 -14.23 -28.77
C GLY A 453 -8.97 -14.59 -27.67
N VAL A 454 -9.02 -15.84 -27.17
CA VAL A 454 -8.34 -16.28 -25.93
C VAL A 454 -6.87 -15.85 -25.81
N LEU A 455 -6.11 -15.87 -26.91
CA LEU A 455 -4.71 -15.44 -26.94
C LEU A 455 -4.54 -13.94 -26.61
N VAL A 456 -5.35 -13.07 -27.24
CA VAL A 456 -5.33 -11.62 -26.99
C VAL A 456 -5.74 -11.33 -25.55
N LEU A 457 -6.78 -12.01 -25.05
CA LEU A 457 -7.20 -11.91 -23.65
C LEU A 457 -6.06 -12.31 -22.68
N ALA A 458 -5.37 -13.42 -22.94
CA ALA A 458 -4.25 -13.87 -22.12
C ALA A 458 -3.09 -12.85 -22.11
N LEU A 459 -2.77 -12.27 -23.28
CA LEU A 459 -1.74 -11.25 -23.40
C LEU A 459 -2.11 -9.94 -22.72
N LEU A 460 -3.39 -9.56 -22.69
CA LEU A 460 -3.88 -8.40 -21.93
C LEU A 460 -3.74 -8.60 -20.41
N TYR A 461 -3.95 -9.82 -19.92
CA TYR A 461 -3.81 -10.12 -18.49
C TYR A 461 -2.38 -10.01 -17.98
N VAL A 462 -1.36 -10.33 -18.79
CA VAL A 462 0.04 -10.31 -18.36
C VAL A 462 0.49 -8.95 -17.83
N PRO A 463 0.44 -7.84 -18.59
CA PRO A 463 0.82 -6.53 -18.09
C PRO A 463 -0.21 -6.02 -17.06
N MET A 464 -1.50 -6.37 -17.16
CA MET A 464 -2.51 -5.93 -16.20
C MET A 464 -2.29 -6.47 -14.79
N ILE A 465 -2.10 -7.78 -14.68
CA ILE A 465 -1.83 -8.45 -13.40
C ILE A 465 -0.48 -7.98 -12.86
N TYR A 466 0.52 -7.77 -13.72
CA TYR A 466 1.83 -7.31 -13.26
C TYR A 466 1.81 -5.87 -12.73
N CYS A 467 1.15 -4.92 -13.42
CA CYS A 467 0.97 -3.55 -12.94
C CYS A 467 0.17 -3.52 -11.62
N ALA A 468 -0.89 -4.33 -11.52
CA ALA A 468 -1.63 -4.48 -10.28
C ALA A 468 -0.72 -5.03 -9.17
N PHE A 469 0.01 -6.13 -9.42
CA PHE A 469 0.94 -6.73 -8.46
C PHE A 469 1.97 -5.71 -7.96
N CYS A 470 2.61 -4.96 -8.85
CA CYS A 470 3.58 -3.91 -8.49
C CYS A 470 2.96 -2.83 -7.60
N THR A 471 1.75 -2.36 -7.96
CA THR A 471 1.03 -1.32 -7.21
C THR A 471 0.65 -1.80 -5.82
N TYR A 472 0.06 -2.99 -5.71
CA TYR A 472 -0.33 -3.57 -4.41
C TYR A 472 0.89 -3.95 -3.58
N PHE A 473 1.97 -4.45 -4.19
CA PHE A 473 3.24 -4.72 -3.52
C PHE A 473 3.83 -3.46 -2.89
N ALA A 474 3.86 -2.35 -3.63
CA ALA A 474 4.26 -1.05 -3.11
C ALA A 474 3.32 -0.61 -1.97
N MET A 475 2.01 -0.82 -2.12
CA MET A 475 1.01 -0.44 -1.10
C MET A 475 1.21 -1.18 0.22
N PHE A 476 1.51 -2.47 0.19
CA PHE A 476 1.72 -3.25 1.41
C PHE A 476 3.09 -3.01 2.06
N ARG A 477 4.08 -2.51 1.31
CA ARG A 477 5.44 -2.25 1.83
C ARG A 477 5.73 -0.81 2.20
N MET A 478 5.12 0.17 1.53
CA MET A 478 5.36 1.57 1.86
C MET A 478 4.73 1.89 3.21
N LYS A 479 5.58 2.22 4.20
CA LYS A 479 5.17 2.78 5.50
C LYS A 479 4.64 4.19 5.27
N LEU A 480 3.39 4.34 4.84
CA LEU A 480 2.72 5.63 4.87
C LEU A 480 2.36 5.95 6.32
N CYS A 481 3.22 6.71 6.97
CA CYS A 481 3.03 7.28 8.30
C CYS A 481 2.90 6.25 9.43
N ASP A 482 3.79 5.26 9.53
CA ASP A 482 4.04 4.30 10.64
C ASP A 482 2.85 3.54 11.29
N PHE A 483 1.59 3.90 10.99
CA PHE A 483 0.41 3.49 11.74
C PHE A 483 -0.58 2.65 10.91
N TYR A 484 -0.36 2.50 9.59
CA TYR A 484 -1.34 1.88 8.68
C TYR A 484 -0.77 0.80 7.75
N ALA A 485 0.22 0.04 8.23
CA ALA A 485 0.75 -1.11 7.49
C ALA A 485 -0.11 -2.37 7.74
N LEU A 486 -0.25 -3.22 6.72
CA LEU A 486 -0.91 -4.51 6.87
C LEU A 486 0.07 -5.54 7.41
N HIS A 487 -0.23 -6.00 8.63
CA HIS A 487 0.50 -7.06 9.30
C HIS A 487 -0.35 -8.34 9.27
N PRO A 488 0.21 -9.48 8.81
CA PRO A 488 -0.48 -10.77 8.87
C PRO A 488 -1.06 -11.01 10.27
N HIS A 489 -2.35 -11.32 10.36
CA HIS A 489 -3.10 -11.63 11.59
C HIS A 489 -3.17 -10.56 12.68
N HIS A 490 -2.48 -9.44 12.50
CA HIS A 490 -2.35 -8.36 13.48
C HIS A 490 -2.81 -6.99 12.93
N SER A 491 -3.41 -6.95 11.73
CA SER A 491 -3.91 -5.68 11.16
C SER A 491 -5.15 -5.23 11.91
N ASP A 492 -5.05 -4.07 12.53
CA ASP A 492 -6.18 -3.43 13.19
C ASP A 492 -7.20 -2.93 12.16
N ALA A 493 -8.40 -2.63 12.65
CA ALA A 493 -9.49 -2.11 11.82
C ALA A 493 -9.12 -0.82 11.07
N GLY A 494 -8.29 0.05 11.65
CA GLY A 494 -7.84 1.28 11.01
C GLY A 494 -6.96 1.01 9.79
N SER A 495 -5.97 0.13 9.92
CA SER A 495 -5.08 -0.30 8.82
C SER A 495 -5.84 -0.99 7.69
N LEU A 496 -6.80 -1.86 8.02
CA LEU A 496 -7.66 -2.52 7.01
C LEU A 496 -8.49 -1.50 6.22
N LEU A 497 -9.10 -0.53 6.89
CA LEU A 497 -9.91 0.52 6.25
C LEU A 497 -9.04 1.47 5.42
N PHE A 498 -7.86 1.83 5.91
CA PHE A 498 -6.89 2.62 5.14
C PHE A 498 -6.53 1.89 3.84
N ASN A 499 -6.17 0.61 3.91
CA ASN A 499 -5.85 -0.16 2.71
C ASN A 499 -7.04 -0.34 1.77
N ALA A 500 -8.24 -0.57 2.32
CA ALA A 500 -9.48 -0.62 1.56
C ALA A 500 -9.76 0.68 0.79
N THR A 501 -9.48 1.84 1.40
CA THR A 501 -9.56 3.16 0.74
C THR A 501 -8.68 3.20 -0.52
N TYR A 502 -7.42 2.80 -0.42
CA TYR A 502 -6.50 2.86 -1.56
C TYR A 502 -6.81 1.81 -2.63
N ALA A 503 -7.23 0.59 -2.26
CA ALA A 503 -7.67 -0.42 -3.23
C ALA A 503 -8.81 0.09 -4.12
N CYS A 504 -9.77 0.82 -3.55
CA CYS A 504 -10.84 1.49 -4.31
C CYS A 504 -10.30 2.57 -5.26
N ARG A 505 -9.28 3.33 -4.86
CA ARG A 505 -8.69 4.40 -5.68
C ARG A 505 -7.82 3.85 -6.81
N PHE A 506 -7.11 2.75 -6.58
CA PHE A 506 -6.21 2.15 -7.56
C PHE A 506 -6.92 1.42 -8.68
N GLY A 507 -8.05 0.74 -8.42
CA GLY A 507 -8.75 -0.04 -9.45
C GLY A 507 -9.03 0.77 -10.73
N PRO A 508 -9.77 1.89 -10.66
CA PRO A 508 -10.00 2.74 -11.82
C PRO A 508 -8.70 3.34 -12.40
N ALA A 509 -7.78 3.81 -11.56
CA ALA A 509 -6.52 4.39 -12.04
C ALA A 509 -5.66 3.39 -12.83
N LEU A 510 -5.56 2.14 -12.36
CA LEU A 510 -4.87 1.06 -13.06
C LEU A 510 -5.50 0.79 -14.42
N CYS A 511 -6.84 0.79 -14.49
CA CYS A 511 -7.54 0.60 -15.75
C CYS A 511 -7.27 1.75 -16.74
N PHE A 512 -7.25 3.00 -16.26
CA PHE A 512 -6.88 4.14 -17.08
C PHE A 512 -5.46 4.01 -17.63
N ASN A 513 -4.51 3.70 -16.74
CA ASN A 513 -3.11 3.54 -17.09
C ASN A 513 -2.92 2.46 -18.15
N MET A 514 -3.60 1.33 -18.01
CA MET A 514 -3.56 0.25 -19.01
C MET A 514 -4.14 0.68 -20.37
N LEU A 515 -5.27 1.39 -20.37
CA LEU A 515 -5.89 1.88 -21.61
C LEU A 515 -4.97 2.86 -22.36
N LYS A 516 -4.24 3.72 -21.63
CA LYS A 516 -3.23 4.62 -22.21
C LYS A 516 -1.98 3.87 -22.66
N LEU A 517 -1.46 2.92 -21.87
CA LEU A 517 -0.32 2.08 -22.20
C LEU A 517 -0.49 1.31 -23.52
N LEU A 518 -1.71 0.82 -23.77
CA LEU A 518 -2.08 0.10 -24.99
C LEU A 518 -2.51 1.02 -26.13
N GLU A 519 -2.63 2.34 -25.87
CA GLU A 519 -3.22 3.31 -26.79
C GLU A 519 -4.55 2.83 -27.36
N ALA A 520 -5.38 2.26 -26.47
CA ALA A 520 -6.59 1.55 -26.85
C ALA A 520 -7.58 2.41 -27.64
N SER A 521 -7.60 3.74 -27.43
CA SER A 521 -8.41 4.65 -28.25
C SER A 521 -7.99 4.63 -29.72
N VAL A 522 -6.69 4.70 -30.01
CA VAL A 522 -6.15 4.67 -31.38
C VAL A 522 -6.44 3.32 -32.04
N ILE A 523 -6.35 2.24 -31.28
CA ILE A 523 -6.61 0.88 -31.80
C ILE A 523 -8.10 0.66 -32.04
N LEU A 524 -9.00 1.28 -31.27
CA LEU A 524 -10.44 1.08 -31.41
C LEU A 524 -11.09 2.05 -32.40
N ASP A 525 -10.51 3.24 -32.57
CA ASP A 525 -10.96 4.22 -33.56
C ASP A 525 -10.62 3.73 -34.99
N ALA A 526 -11.52 4.00 -35.94
CA ALA A 526 -11.45 3.52 -37.32
C ALA A 526 -10.65 4.47 -38.24
N ASP A 527 -10.47 5.73 -37.83
CA ASP A 527 -9.77 6.74 -38.61
C ASP A 527 -8.30 6.85 -38.18
N ASP A 528 -7.42 6.63 -39.15
CA ASP A 528 -6.00 6.99 -39.09
C ASP A 528 -5.95 8.52 -38.90
N GLN A 529 -5.63 9.00 -37.68
CA GLN A 529 -5.45 10.42 -37.41
C GLN A 529 -4.19 10.93 -38.13
N THR A 530 -4.26 11.14 -39.44
CA THR A 530 -3.35 12.08 -40.10
C THR A 530 -3.75 13.48 -39.64
N CYS A 531 -2.83 14.24 -39.03
CA CYS A 531 -3.01 15.65 -38.65
C CYS A 531 -3.48 16.40 -39.93
N SER A 532 -4.80 16.54 -40.14
CA SER A 532 -5.34 17.35 -41.23
C SER A 532 -5.15 18.80 -40.83
N THR A 533 -4.23 19.46 -41.51
CA THR A 533 -4.10 20.91 -41.50
C THR A 533 -5.47 21.49 -41.82
N SER A 534 -6.00 22.24 -40.86
CA SER A 534 -7.22 23.02 -40.97
C SER A 534 -7.05 24.06 -42.08
N ASP A 535 -7.34 23.69 -43.32
CA ASP A 535 -7.56 24.59 -44.46
C ASP A 535 -8.21 23.80 -45.62
N ALA A 536 -9.50 23.51 -45.52
CA ALA A 536 -10.36 23.28 -46.68
C ALA A 536 -11.85 23.27 -46.25
N GLU A 537 -12.54 24.37 -46.53
CA GLU A 537 -14.00 24.39 -46.61
C GLU A 537 -14.44 23.47 -47.76
N GLY A 538 -15.39 22.55 -47.51
CA GLY A 538 -16.12 21.87 -48.57
C GLY A 538 -16.41 20.38 -48.34
N GLN A 539 -17.60 20.11 -47.81
CA GLN A 539 -18.54 19.12 -48.35
C GLN A 539 -18.18 17.62 -48.28
N SER A 540 -18.91 16.87 -47.44
CA SER A 540 -19.89 15.83 -47.81
C SER A 540 -20.14 14.89 -46.64
N ASP A 541 -21.41 14.76 -46.22
CA ASP A 541 -21.91 13.74 -45.29
C ASP A 541 -21.52 12.32 -45.73
N VAL A 542 -20.45 11.78 -45.16
CA VAL A 542 -20.21 10.33 -45.08
C VAL A 542 -20.52 9.95 -43.64
N GLY A 543 -21.48 9.07 -43.44
CA GLY A 543 -21.97 8.67 -42.12
C GLY A 543 -20.83 8.19 -41.22
N GLN A 544 -20.36 9.06 -40.33
CA GLN A 544 -19.36 8.72 -39.32
C GLN A 544 -19.98 7.73 -38.34
N SER A 545 -19.58 6.47 -38.43
CA SER A 545 -19.88 5.49 -37.38
C SER A 545 -19.23 5.95 -36.08
N ALA A 546 -19.97 5.91 -34.98
CA ALA A 546 -19.49 6.42 -33.70
C ALA A 546 -18.25 5.63 -33.24
N PRO A 547 -17.21 6.30 -32.69
CA PRO A 547 -15.98 5.63 -32.27
C PRO A 547 -16.27 4.52 -31.24
N ILE A 548 -15.73 3.33 -31.50
CA ILE A 548 -15.91 2.17 -30.61
C ILE A 548 -15.13 2.44 -29.33
N ARG A 549 -15.84 2.49 -28.20
CA ARG A 549 -15.22 2.67 -26.88
C ARG A 549 -15.54 1.53 -25.95
N THR A 550 -14.59 1.23 -25.06
CA THR A 550 -14.78 0.33 -23.92
C THR A 550 -15.79 0.93 -22.94
N PHE A 551 -16.53 0.09 -22.23
CA PHE A 551 -17.44 0.55 -21.17
C PHE A 551 -16.69 1.29 -20.06
N PHE A 552 -15.46 0.87 -19.74
CA PHE A 552 -14.56 1.58 -18.82
C PHE A 552 -14.25 3.01 -19.30
N SER A 553 -13.86 3.18 -20.56
CA SER A 553 -13.56 4.50 -21.14
C SER A 553 -14.79 5.41 -21.12
N GLN A 554 -15.96 4.88 -21.49
CA GLN A 554 -17.22 5.64 -21.49
C GLN A 554 -17.67 6.08 -20.08
N THR A 555 -17.40 5.26 -19.07
CA THR A 555 -17.93 5.48 -17.72
C THR A 555 -17.01 6.36 -16.86
N MET A 556 -15.74 5.98 -16.80
CA MET A 556 -14.79 6.51 -15.82
C MET A 556 -13.96 7.66 -16.41
N PHE A 557 -13.62 7.56 -17.70
CA PHE A 557 -12.62 8.45 -18.32
C PHE A 557 -13.20 9.34 -19.41
N ALA A 558 -14.51 9.27 -19.62
CA ALA A 558 -15.20 10.16 -20.53
C ALA A 558 -14.91 11.60 -20.12
N ASN A 559 -14.26 12.33 -21.03
CA ASN A 559 -13.88 13.73 -20.88
C ASN A 559 -12.67 14.01 -19.96
N MET A 560 -11.85 13.01 -19.60
CA MET A 560 -10.56 13.28 -18.96
C MET A 560 -9.60 14.06 -19.86
N ASP A 561 -9.74 13.95 -21.18
CA ASP A 561 -8.98 14.76 -22.15
C ASP A 561 -9.54 16.19 -22.28
N LYS A 562 -10.68 16.50 -21.63
CA LYS A 562 -11.27 17.86 -21.56
C LYS A 562 -10.89 18.60 -20.27
N LEU A 563 -10.04 18.03 -19.43
CA LEU A 563 -9.46 18.77 -18.30
C LEU A 563 -8.57 19.88 -18.87
N PRO A 564 -8.63 21.08 -18.29
CA PRO A 564 -7.85 22.18 -18.78
C PRO A 564 -6.36 21.95 -18.62
N ASP A 565 -5.61 22.58 -19.52
CA ASP A 565 -4.18 22.62 -19.44
C ASP A 565 -3.76 23.50 -18.25
N PHE A 566 -3.11 22.89 -17.27
CA PHE A 566 -2.71 23.57 -16.02
C PHE A 566 -1.60 24.62 -16.28
N ILE A 567 -0.92 24.54 -17.43
CA ILE A 567 0.21 25.38 -17.81
C ILE A 567 0.11 25.67 -19.33
N SER A 568 -0.78 26.57 -19.74
CA SER A 568 -0.63 27.26 -21.03
C SER A 568 -1.14 28.69 -20.93
N SER A 569 -0.22 29.63 -20.79
CA SER A 569 -0.46 31.03 -21.13
C SER A 569 0.34 31.30 -22.40
N GLY A 570 -0.34 31.31 -23.56
CA GLY A 570 0.28 31.63 -24.84
C GLY A 570 -0.41 30.98 -26.04
N ASP A 571 -0.50 31.74 -27.14
CA ASP A 571 -1.26 31.45 -28.38
C ASP A 571 -0.75 30.26 -29.22
N ASN A 572 0.27 29.51 -28.74
CA ASN A 572 0.75 28.29 -29.39
C ASN A 572 0.20 27.07 -28.64
N LYS A 573 -0.97 26.59 -29.07
CA LYS A 573 -1.68 25.40 -28.55
C LYS A 573 -0.83 24.12 -28.67
N SER A 574 0.01 23.85 -27.68
CA SER A 574 0.45 22.49 -27.35
C SER A 574 -0.19 22.11 -26.01
N SER A 575 -1.26 21.30 -26.06
CA SER A 575 -2.08 20.98 -24.89
C SER A 575 -1.32 20.22 -23.80
N PHE A 576 -1.11 20.86 -22.65
CA PHE A 576 -0.46 20.28 -21.47
C PHE A 576 -1.46 19.67 -20.50
N THR A 577 -2.05 18.52 -20.87
CA THR A 577 -2.98 17.79 -20.01
C THR A 577 -2.23 16.80 -19.12
N PHE A 578 -2.38 16.89 -17.79
CA PHE A 578 -1.67 16.03 -16.80
C PHE A 578 -1.68 14.53 -17.16
N ASN A 579 -2.80 14.05 -17.72
CA ASN A 579 -2.99 12.66 -18.09
C ASN A 579 -2.03 12.16 -19.17
N ASN A 580 -1.51 13.06 -20.02
CA ASN A 580 -0.54 12.71 -21.06
C ASN A 580 0.89 12.59 -20.49
N TYR A 581 1.16 13.24 -19.35
CA TYR A 581 2.48 13.27 -18.71
C TYR A 581 2.58 12.36 -17.48
N ALA A 582 1.46 11.90 -16.92
CA ALA A 582 1.45 10.93 -15.83
C ALA A 582 2.28 9.65 -16.15
N PRO A 583 2.22 9.06 -17.36
CA PRO A 583 3.16 8.03 -17.81
C PRO A 583 4.64 8.38 -17.66
N LEU A 584 5.03 9.59 -18.08
CA LEU A 584 6.42 10.03 -17.98
C LEU A 584 6.87 10.17 -16.52
N LEU A 585 5.97 10.63 -15.65
CA LEU A 585 6.26 10.68 -14.21
C LEU A 585 6.54 9.28 -13.66
N ILE A 586 5.87 8.22 -14.14
CA ILE A 586 6.18 6.83 -13.76
C ILE A 586 7.62 6.49 -14.17
N VAL A 587 8.02 6.80 -15.40
CA VAL A 587 9.38 6.53 -15.90
C VAL A 587 10.44 7.28 -15.07
N ILE A 588 10.20 8.56 -14.80
CA ILE A 588 11.08 9.39 -13.97
C ILE A 588 11.19 8.80 -12.56
N LEU A 589 10.07 8.44 -11.93
CA LEU A 589 10.06 7.84 -10.60
C LEU A 589 10.75 6.47 -10.57
N CYS A 590 10.63 5.66 -11.62
CA CYS A 590 11.39 4.42 -11.77
C CYS A 590 12.90 4.72 -11.79
N GLY A 591 13.35 5.70 -12.58
CA GLY A 591 14.75 6.13 -12.64
C GLY A 591 15.25 6.61 -11.28
N CYS A 592 14.48 7.45 -10.59
CA CYS A 592 14.80 7.94 -9.25
C CYS A 592 14.89 6.81 -8.22
N THR A 593 13.99 5.85 -8.27
CA THR A 593 13.99 4.68 -7.37
C THR A 593 15.17 3.74 -7.67
N TYR A 594 15.49 3.55 -8.95
CA TYR A 594 16.61 2.70 -9.36
C TYR A 594 17.96 3.28 -8.90
N LEU A 595 18.17 4.58 -9.11
CA LEU A 595 19.39 5.30 -8.74
C LEU A 595 19.47 5.66 -7.25
N ASN A 596 18.47 5.27 -6.45
CA ASN A 596 18.32 5.65 -5.05
C ASN A 596 18.44 7.19 -4.84
N LEU A 597 17.92 7.98 -5.78
CA LEU A 597 18.03 9.44 -5.74
C LEU A 597 17.20 10.04 -4.60
N PHE A 598 16.16 9.36 -4.10
CA PHE A 598 15.32 9.87 -3.02
C PHE A 598 16.06 10.03 -1.69
N SER A 599 16.96 9.11 -1.33
CA SER A 599 17.78 9.25 -0.12
C SER A 599 18.75 10.44 -0.22
N ASN A 600 19.32 10.65 -1.41
CA ASN A 600 20.23 11.75 -1.69
C ASN A 600 19.53 13.12 -1.81
N LEU A 601 18.32 13.16 -2.40
CA LEU A 601 17.57 14.38 -2.66
C LEU A 601 16.72 14.83 -1.46
N ALA A 602 16.30 13.91 -0.60
CA ALA A 602 15.60 14.23 0.66
C ALA A 602 16.44 15.14 1.57
N SER A 603 17.77 15.00 1.54
CA SER A 603 18.69 15.89 2.25
C SER A 603 18.72 17.33 1.68
N CYS A 604 18.38 17.53 0.41
CA CYS A 604 18.55 18.80 -0.30
C CYS A 604 17.24 19.58 -0.51
N CYS A 605 16.13 18.92 -0.86
CA CYS A 605 14.88 19.61 -1.24
C CYS A 605 13.85 19.77 -0.10
N MET A 606 13.93 18.98 0.98
CA MET A 606 12.87 18.93 2.00
C MET A 606 13.10 19.80 3.25
N ARG A 607 14.19 20.59 3.32
CA ARG A 607 14.38 21.58 4.39
C ARG A 607 13.40 22.76 4.33
N CYS A 608 12.69 22.94 3.21
CA CYS A 608 11.90 24.14 2.92
C CYS A 608 10.39 24.00 3.21
N VAL A 609 9.88 22.81 3.57
CA VAL A 609 8.44 22.57 3.82
C VAL A 609 8.21 21.95 5.21
N PRO A 610 7.79 22.73 6.22
CA PRO A 610 7.59 22.25 7.60
C PRO A 610 6.57 21.09 7.72
N CYS A 611 5.59 21.01 6.82
CA CYS A 611 4.56 19.97 6.83
C CYS A 611 5.08 18.58 6.45
N ILE A 612 6.16 18.52 5.65
CA ILE A 612 6.78 17.27 5.18
C ILE A 612 7.92 16.84 6.11
N ASN A 613 8.50 17.77 6.88
CA ASN A 613 9.57 17.46 7.83
C ASN A 613 9.10 16.52 8.97
N ALA A 614 7.84 16.61 9.39
CA ALA A 614 7.22 15.64 10.31
C ALA A 614 6.97 14.25 9.67
N GLN A 615 7.00 14.17 8.35
CA GLN A 615 6.82 12.98 7.52
C GLN A 615 8.16 12.40 7.03
N SER A 616 9.29 13.07 7.32
CA SER A 616 10.63 12.70 6.84
C SER A 616 11.19 11.43 7.48
N ASN A 617 10.80 11.10 8.72
CA ASN A 617 11.10 9.79 9.31
C ASN A 617 10.30 8.65 8.64
N SER A 618 9.23 8.95 7.89
CA SER A 618 8.37 7.96 7.23
C SER A 618 8.88 7.53 5.84
N PHE A 619 9.79 8.30 5.24
CA PHE A 619 10.45 8.02 3.95
C PHE A 619 11.93 7.64 4.12
N SER A 620 12.35 7.29 5.34
CA SER A 620 13.68 6.71 5.57
C SER A 620 13.67 5.25 5.13
N PHE A 621 14.27 4.98 3.97
CA PHE A 621 14.46 3.63 3.43
C PHE A 621 15.73 2.95 3.95
N ASP A 622 16.59 3.68 4.65
CA ASP A 622 17.82 3.16 5.23
C ASP A 622 17.69 3.20 6.76
N GLU A 623 17.10 2.15 7.33
CA GLU A 623 17.50 1.75 8.67
C GLU A 623 18.98 1.35 8.55
N ASP A 624 19.88 1.97 9.34
CA ASP A 624 21.35 1.78 9.21
C ASP A 624 21.74 0.29 9.25
N PHE A 625 21.88 -0.33 8.07
CA PHE A 625 22.26 -1.74 7.92
C PHE A 625 23.73 -1.89 8.33
N SER A 626 23.91 -2.11 9.63
CA SER A 626 25.20 -2.15 10.31
C SER A 626 25.44 -3.54 10.84
N ASP A 627 26.70 -4.00 10.74
CA ASP A 627 27.09 -5.31 11.26
C ASP A 627 26.83 -5.43 12.77
N THR A 628 26.90 -4.31 13.51
CA THR A 628 26.56 -4.27 14.94
C THR A 628 25.10 -4.62 15.22
N ARG A 629 24.14 -4.09 14.43
CA ARG A 629 22.71 -4.42 14.56
C ARG A 629 22.44 -5.86 14.11
N ILE A 630 23.14 -6.34 13.07
CA ILE A 630 23.04 -7.72 12.61
C ILE A 630 23.50 -8.69 13.71
N ASP A 631 24.65 -8.44 14.31
CA ASP A 631 25.21 -9.25 15.40
C ASP A 631 24.30 -9.23 16.63
N HIS A 632 23.77 -8.06 16.98
CA HIS A 632 22.79 -7.93 18.06
C HIS A 632 21.53 -8.78 17.79
N GLY A 633 21.00 -8.73 16.56
CA GLY A 633 19.86 -9.55 16.16
C GLY A 633 20.14 -11.05 16.16
N ALA A 634 21.35 -11.46 15.77
CA ALA A 634 21.80 -12.85 15.85
C ALA A 634 21.87 -13.37 17.30
N GLN A 635 22.31 -12.51 18.24
CA GLN A 635 22.32 -12.82 19.66
C GLN A 635 20.88 -12.99 20.21
N ILE A 636 19.95 -12.11 19.80
CA ILE A 636 18.54 -12.21 20.20
C ILE A 636 17.95 -13.54 19.70
N LEU A 637 18.13 -13.88 18.43
CA LEU A 637 17.66 -15.15 17.86
C LEU A 637 18.17 -16.37 18.64
N THR A 638 19.45 -16.36 19.01
CA THR A 638 20.07 -17.46 19.76
C THR A 638 19.46 -17.59 21.16
N ARG A 639 19.24 -16.46 21.85
CA ARG A 639 18.64 -16.44 23.19
C ARG A 639 17.17 -16.84 23.18
N GLU A 640 16.38 -16.36 22.22
CA GLU A 640 14.97 -16.76 22.08
C GLU A 640 14.84 -18.26 21.74
N ARG A 641 15.75 -18.79 20.91
CA ARG A 641 15.82 -20.23 20.63
C ARG A 641 16.12 -21.05 21.89
N GLN A 642 17.03 -20.59 22.74
CA GLN A 642 17.33 -21.22 24.04
C GLN A 642 16.15 -21.13 25.00
N ALA A 643 15.54 -19.95 25.11
CA ALA A 643 14.39 -19.69 25.97
C ALA A 643 13.18 -20.58 25.61
N MET A 644 12.91 -20.75 24.31
CA MET A 644 11.87 -21.65 23.84
C MET A 644 12.19 -23.12 24.14
N ALA A 645 13.46 -23.53 24.06
CA ALA A 645 13.88 -24.88 24.45
C ALA A 645 13.68 -25.13 25.97
N GLU A 646 13.78 -24.08 26.78
CA GLU A 646 13.52 -24.10 28.22
C GLU A 646 12.03 -23.95 28.57
N GLY A 647 11.14 -23.82 27.58
CA GLY A 647 9.69 -23.68 27.76
C GLY A 647 9.20 -22.26 28.06
N SER A 648 10.05 -21.24 27.93
CA SER A 648 9.65 -19.85 28.08
C SER A 648 8.88 -19.35 26.84
N PRO A 649 7.82 -18.55 27.01
CA PRO A 649 7.10 -17.99 25.88
C PRO A 649 7.95 -16.97 25.11
N LEU A 650 7.71 -16.89 23.80
CA LEU A 650 8.44 -16.00 22.89
C LEU A 650 8.38 -14.55 23.35
N GLY A 651 9.53 -13.86 23.41
CA GLY A 651 9.61 -12.46 23.84
C GLY A 651 9.56 -12.23 25.36
N ALA A 652 9.50 -13.28 26.19
CA ALA A 652 9.56 -13.13 27.64
C ALA A 652 10.88 -12.52 28.14
N ASN A 653 11.98 -12.77 27.44
CA ASN A 653 13.33 -12.35 27.84
C ASN A 653 13.68 -10.92 27.39
N LEU A 654 12.78 -10.21 26.70
CA LEU A 654 13.06 -8.88 26.16
C LEU A 654 13.34 -7.83 27.26
N GLN A 655 12.85 -8.05 28.48
CA GLN A 655 13.09 -7.19 29.65
C GLN A 655 14.49 -7.37 30.25
N LEU A 656 15.12 -8.54 30.08
CA LEU A 656 16.49 -8.79 30.57
C LEU A 656 17.54 -8.12 29.67
N LEU A 657 17.20 -7.85 28.41
CA LEU A 657 18.07 -7.20 27.43
C LEU A 657 18.29 -5.71 27.72
N SER A 658 17.30 -5.01 28.29
CA SER A 658 17.42 -3.56 28.56
C SER A 658 18.42 -3.23 29.68
N GLY A 659 18.60 -4.13 30.66
CA GLY A 659 19.60 -3.96 31.72
C GLY A 659 21.04 -4.21 31.25
N ALA A 660 21.23 -5.08 30.25
CA ALA A 660 22.57 -5.41 29.75
C ALA A 660 23.14 -4.37 28.77
N THR A 661 22.27 -3.65 28.03
CA THR A 661 22.70 -2.61 27.08
C THR A 661 22.96 -1.26 27.74
N SER A 662 22.25 -0.90 28.81
CA SER A 662 22.54 0.31 29.59
C SER A 662 23.92 0.23 30.24
N ASP A 663 24.27 -0.93 30.79
CA ASP A 663 25.57 -1.14 31.45
C ASP A 663 26.72 -1.13 30.42
N GLY A 664 26.48 -1.57 29.19
CA GLY A 664 27.45 -1.54 28.09
C GLY A 664 27.72 -0.15 27.53
N GLU A 665 26.68 0.69 27.35
CA GLU A 665 26.83 2.09 26.91
C GLU A 665 27.41 2.98 28.02
N GLU A 666 27.09 2.71 29.29
CA GLU A 666 27.61 3.45 30.42
C GLU A 666 29.06 3.03 30.74
N ALA A 667 29.42 1.75 30.63
CA ALA A 667 30.81 1.29 30.70
C ALA A 667 31.66 1.84 29.53
N SER A 668 31.09 1.97 28.33
CA SER A 668 31.77 2.58 27.17
C SER A 668 31.96 4.09 27.35
N ARG A 669 30.99 4.80 27.94
CA ARG A 669 31.11 6.24 28.27
C ARG A 669 32.04 6.50 29.46
N VAL A 670 32.11 5.60 30.43
CA VAL A 670 33.04 5.69 31.57
C VAL A 670 34.47 5.36 31.13
N SER A 671 34.67 4.35 30.28
CA SER A 671 35.97 4.03 29.68
C SER A 671 36.47 5.15 28.75
N ALA A 672 35.57 5.85 28.04
CA ALA A 672 35.91 7.02 27.24
C ALA A 672 36.25 8.27 28.07
N ARG A 673 35.79 8.35 29.33
CA ARG A 673 36.12 9.45 30.27
C ARG A 673 37.38 9.22 31.10
N GLN A 674 37.88 7.99 31.17
CA GLN A 674 39.07 7.63 31.96
C GLN A 674 40.37 7.46 31.15
N ALA A 675 40.33 7.66 29.82
CA ALA A 675 41.55 7.73 29.03
C ALA A 675 42.30 9.05 29.33
N PRO A 676 43.57 9.02 29.78
CA PRO A 676 44.34 10.24 29.97
C PRO A 676 44.58 10.92 28.62
N SER A 677 44.29 12.22 28.59
CA SER A 677 44.44 13.11 27.44
C SER A 677 45.90 13.23 26.99
N SER A 678 46.35 12.33 26.12
CA SER A 678 47.63 12.42 25.41
C SER A 678 47.57 13.29 24.15
N ALA A 679 46.41 13.89 23.83
CA ALA A 679 46.18 14.66 22.61
C ALA A 679 46.52 16.17 22.71
N SER A 680 46.95 16.70 23.86
CA SER A 680 47.30 18.14 24.00
C SER A 680 48.80 18.46 23.78
N ARG A 681 49.66 17.47 23.47
CA ARG A 681 51.10 17.70 23.27
C ARG A 681 51.57 17.82 21.81
N ASN A 682 50.69 17.60 20.82
CA ASN A 682 51.11 17.60 19.40
C ASN A 682 50.64 18.80 18.58
N LEU A 683 49.94 19.79 19.18
CA LEU A 683 49.56 21.02 18.46
C LEU A 683 50.63 22.11 18.44
N ASN A 684 51.67 22.04 19.29
CA ASN A 684 52.79 23.00 19.30
C ASN A 684 53.97 22.60 18.41
N ARG A 685 53.88 21.49 17.67
CA ARG A 685 54.96 20.99 16.79
C ARG A 685 54.77 21.37 15.31
N TRP A 686 53.59 21.88 14.95
CA TRP A 686 53.25 22.24 13.57
C TRP A 686 53.52 23.72 13.21
N ASN A 687 53.75 24.59 14.20
CA ASN A 687 54.09 26.00 13.96
C ASN A 687 55.60 26.28 13.87
N HIS A 688 56.46 25.26 13.90
CA HIS A 688 57.93 25.43 13.91
C HIS A 688 58.64 24.84 12.70
N LEU A 689 57.90 24.38 11.69
CA LEU A 689 58.43 23.77 10.45
C LEU A 689 58.03 24.53 9.18
N GLN A 690 57.57 25.78 9.33
CA GLN A 690 57.16 26.64 8.20
C GLN A 690 58.08 27.86 7.99
N ASP A 691 59.22 27.92 8.69
CA ASP A 691 60.23 28.99 8.59
C ASP A 691 61.62 28.50 8.10
N GLU A 692 61.77 27.24 7.68
CA GLU A 692 62.97 26.80 6.95
C GLU A 692 62.59 26.23 5.58
N HIS A 693 62.67 27.13 4.58
CA HIS A 693 62.65 26.96 3.12
C HIS A 693 61.40 27.53 2.41
N LEU A 694 61.59 28.79 1.98
CA LEU A 694 60.90 29.54 0.92
C LEU A 694 59.47 30.04 1.19
#